data_AF-A0AAV8CIK9-F1
#
_entry.id   AF-A0AAV8CIK9-F1
#
_cell.length_a   1.000
_cell.length_b   1.000
_cell.length_c   1.000
_cell.angle_alpha   90.00
_cell.angle_beta   90.00
_cell.angle_gamma   90.00
#
_symmetry.space_group_name_H-M   'P 1'
#
loop_
_entity.id
_entity.type
_entity.pdbx_description
1 polymer ?
#
loop_
_entity_poly.entity_id
_entity_poly.type
_entity_poly.pdbx_seq_one_letter_code
_entity_poly.pdbx_strand_id
1 'polypeptide(L)'
;MSQPGGGGAEAHARFKQYEYRANSSLVLTTDSRPRDTHEPTGEPETLWGKIDPRSFGDRAARGKPPELEEKKKAKRKKEEAVAEEAVKKSTKKRRRGEEESVLFLAEDDAVYRPKTKETRAAYEAMLSVIQEQLGGQPHDVLRGAADEVLAILKDDHRKNPDKKKEIEKLLNPISNQLFDQLVSIGKLITDYQGPSEDVADGAAANGDEARLNDEGVAVEFDDDEEDEDSDLDQVQEESEAEEEEVQEDAGEAGAMQMGGIDDDDIEHLDESIAVNVQAIDAYWLQRKISQAYGNLIDPQNSQRLAEDILKIIAQGDEDQDIERALVALLEFDKFDLVKLLVRNRFKIVWCTRLARAEDQDQRKRIEEEMAATGPTGVAILEQLHATRASAMERQKNMEKSIREEARRLKDESSASGARRGATNRDSDSAWIKGQRELLDLESLAFSQGGLLMSEKKCELPRDSYRKAHKGYEEVFVPRLESKVFQPGEVLVNISDMPEWTHPAFAGMKQLNRVQSRVYDAAFNHSYNLLLCAPTGAGKTNVAMLTILQQIGLHMKDGVVDNTGYKIVYVAPMKALVAEVVGNLSNRLKSFGVVVRELSGDQNLTREQINETQIIVTTPEKWDIVTRKSGDRTYTQLVKLMIIDEIHLLHDNRGPVLESIVARTIRQIETTGELCRLVGLSANQLKDLAHLSHQKPR
;
A
#
# COMPACT_ATOMS: atom_id res chain seq x y z
N MET A 1 -2.20 83.40 -30.76
CA MET A 1 -3.56 83.51 -31.32
C MET A 1 -4.51 82.74 -30.40
N SER A 2 -5.53 83.44 -29.88
CA SER A 2 -6.82 82.98 -29.30
C SER A 2 -6.89 81.71 -28.43
N GLN A 3 -7.21 81.93 -27.14
CA GLN A 3 -7.80 81.00 -26.14
C GLN A 3 -9.17 80.41 -26.59
N PRO A 4 -9.68 79.29 -26.01
CA PRO A 4 -10.18 79.15 -24.62
C PRO A 4 -9.80 77.79 -23.97
N GLY A 5 -9.98 77.45 -22.68
CA GLY A 5 -10.78 77.97 -21.57
C GLY A 5 -11.49 76.79 -20.89
N GLY A 6 -11.36 76.63 -19.56
CA GLY A 6 -12.19 75.70 -18.76
C GLY A 6 -11.49 75.05 -17.56
N GLY A 7 -12.03 75.21 -16.34
CA GLY A 7 -11.80 74.27 -15.23
C GLY A 7 -11.25 74.80 -13.89
N GLY A 8 -10.95 76.09 -13.74
CA GLY A 8 -10.33 76.63 -12.52
C GLY A 8 -11.21 76.62 -11.25
N ALA A 9 -12.54 76.58 -11.39
CA ALA A 9 -13.46 76.65 -10.24
C ALA A 9 -13.72 75.28 -9.58
N GLU A 10 -13.67 74.19 -10.35
CA GLU A 10 -14.00 72.84 -9.89
C GLU A 10 -12.80 72.17 -9.18
N ALA A 11 -11.58 72.44 -9.65
CA ALA A 11 -10.35 72.07 -8.95
C ALA A 11 -10.17 72.82 -7.63
N HIS A 12 -10.63 74.08 -7.56
CA HIS A 12 -10.58 74.90 -6.35
C HIS A 12 -11.63 74.47 -5.31
N ALA A 13 -12.77 73.94 -5.75
CA ALA A 13 -13.80 73.36 -4.89
C ALA A 13 -13.37 72.00 -4.30
N ARG A 14 -12.71 71.13 -5.08
CA ARG A 14 -12.13 69.88 -4.58
C ARG A 14 -10.95 70.11 -3.63
N PHE A 15 -10.13 71.14 -3.85
CA PHE A 15 -9.03 71.49 -2.95
C PHE A 15 -9.51 71.93 -1.56
N LYS A 16 -10.65 72.64 -1.47
CA LYS A 16 -11.25 73.06 -0.19
C LYS A 16 -11.96 71.95 0.59
N GLN A 17 -12.34 70.85 -0.06
CA GLN A 17 -12.99 69.71 0.62
C GLN A 17 -12.02 68.82 1.41
N TYR A 18 -10.71 68.91 1.14
CA TYR A 18 -9.67 68.12 1.84
C TYR A 18 -8.83 68.95 2.83
N GLU A 19 -9.20 70.21 3.08
CA GLU A 19 -8.55 71.04 4.10
C GLU A 19 -9.09 70.64 5.49
N TYR A 20 -8.41 69.68 6.14
CA TYR A 20 -8.59 69.28 7.55
C TYR A 20 -8.19 70.38 8.55
N ARG A 21 -8.45 71.65 8.22
CA ARG A 21 -8.19 72.82 9.07
C ARG A 21 -9.42 73.29 9.85
N ALA A 22 -10.61 72.75 9.58
CA ALA A 22 -11.83 73.17 10.25
C ALA A 22 -12.11 72.45 11.60
N ASN A 23 -11.40 71.35 11.92
CA ASN A 23 -11.64 70.57 13.14
C ASN A 23 -10.47 70.57 14.15
N SER A 24 -9.43 71.40 13.96
CA SER A 24 -8.30 71.46 14.90
C SER A 24 -8.01 72.84 15.51
N SER A 25 -8.85 73.85 15.28
CA SER A 25 -8.72 75.15 15.97
C SER A 25 -9.66 75.23 17.18
N LEU A 26 -9.39 74.41 18.18
CA LEU A 26 -9.95 74.61 19.52
C LEU A 26 -8.85 74.28 20.52
N VAL A 27 -7.96 75.24 20.75
CA VAL A 27 -7.24 75.52 22.02
C VAL A 27 -6.17 76.59 21.73
N LEU A 28 -6.51 77.81 22.17
CA LEU A 28 -5.62 78.84 22.69
C LEU A 28 -4.62 79.51 21.74
N THR A 29 -5.12 80.56 21.08
CA THR A 29 -4.35 81.79 20.90
C THR A 29 -3.95 82.35 22.27
N THR A 30 -2.66 82.50 22.55
CA THR A 30 -2.16 83.53 23.47
C THR A 30 -0.89 84.18 22.90
N ASP A 31 -1.08 85.42 22.46
CA ASP A 31 -0.19 86.58 22.53
C ASP A 31 1.27 86.51 22.01
N SER A 32 1.40 86.97 20.76
CA SER A 32 2.39 87.90 20.23
C SER A 32 3.57 88.32 21.14
N ARG A 33 4.76 87.85 20.78
CA ARG A 33 6.00 88.66 20.74
C ARG A 33 6.75 88.35 19.45
N PRO A 34 7.26 89.34 18.69
CA PRO A 34 8.06 89.06 17.50
C PRO A 34 9.43 88.53 17.96
N ARG A 35 9.72 87.25 17.67
CA ARG A 35 11.01 86.61 17.98
C ARG A 35 12.00 86.83 16.83
N ASP A 36 13.25 87.05 17.22
CA ASP A 36 14.43 87.28 16.39
C ASP A 36 14.62 86.16 15.34
N THR A 37 15.03 86.52 14.13
CA THR A 37 15.00 85.67 12.93
C THR A 37 16.08 84.57 12.86
N HIS A 38 16.67 84.16 13.99
CA HIS A 38 17.76 83.16 14.01
C HIS A 38 17.81 82.17 15.19
N GLU A 39 16.69 81.87 15.85
CA GLU A 39 16.61 80.71 16.77
C GLU A 39 15.96 79.48 16.07
N PRO A 40 16.51 78.26 16.22
CA PRO A 40 15.89 77.06 15.67
C PRO A 40 14.56 76.80 16.39
N THR A 41 13.46 76.92 15.64
CA THR A 41 12.12 76.59 16.10
C THR A 41 12.08 75.08 16.29
N GLY A 42 11.80 74.60 17.52
CA GLY A 42 11.63 73.16 17.80
C GLY A 42 10.36 72.56 17.15
N GLU A 43 9.92 73.12 16.04
CA GLU A 43 8.80 72.66 15.24
C GLU A 43 9.26 71.44 14.41
N PRO A 44 8.47 70.36 14.36
CA PRO A 44 8.82 69.17 13.58
C PRO A 44 8.82 69.51 12.09
N GLU A 45 9.99 69.52 11.47
CA GLU A 45 10.14 69.73 10.02
C GLU A 45 9.72 68.47 9.24
N THR A 46 9.19 68.68 8.03
CA THR A 46 8.86 67.59 7.12
C THR A 46 10.12 66.84 6.70
N LEU A 47 10.08 65.50 6.70
CA LEU A 47 11.21 64.63 6.32
C LEU A 47 11.41 64.48 4.80
N TRP A 48 10.68 65.25 3.99
CA TRP A 48 10.77 65.25 2.53
C TRP A 48 12.18 65.68 2.07
N GLY A 49 12.88 64.80 1.35
CA GLY A 49 14.27 65.02 0.89
C GLY A 49 15.36 64.74 1.94
N LYS A 50 15.00 64.33 3.17
CA LYS A 50 15.92 63.93 4.24
C LYS A 50 15.92 62.42 4.54
N ILE A 51 15.09 61.65 3.84
CA ILE A 51 15.05 60.17 3.93
C ILE A 51 15.54 59.59 2.62
N ASP A 52 16.53 58.70 2.69
CA ASP A 52 16.90 57.84 1.57
C ASP A 52 16.09 56.54 1.61
N PRO A 53 15.35 56.16 0.55
CA PRO A 53 14.53 54.94 0.52
C PRO A 53 15.32 53.64 0.77
N ARG A 54 16.63 53.66 0.52
CA ARG A 54 17.53 52.52 0.75
C ARG A 54 17.98 52.38 2.21
N SER A 55 17.86 53.43 3.02
CA SER A 55 18.19 53.42 4.45
C SER A 55 16.99 53.02 5.34
N PHE A 56 15.87 52.69 4.71
CA PHE A 56 14.65 52.30 5.42
C PHE A 56 14.83 50.90 6.01
N GLY A 57 15.16 50.82 7.30
CA GLY A 57 15.45 49.57 8.02
C GLY A 57 16.81 49.52 8.71
N ASP A 58 17.67 50.53 8.52
CA ASP A 58 19.07 50.53 9.00
C ASP A 58 19.22 50.47 10.53
N ARG A 59 18.14 50.78 11.27
CA ARG A 59 18.04 50.66 12.74
C ARG A 59 16.94 49.72 13.22
N ALA A 60 16.35 48.93 12.32
CA ALA A 60 15.36 47.92 12.70
C ALA A 60 16.08 46.66 13.20
N ALA A 61 16.03 46.42 14.51
CA ALA A 61 16.55 45.19 15.11
C ALA A 61 15.40 44.25 15.49
N ARG A 62 15.54 42.96 15.18
CA ARG A 62 14.66 41.90 15.71
C ARG A 62 15.28 41.37 17.00
N GLY A 63 14.54 41.42 18.11
CA GLY A 63 14.95 40.80 19.36
C GLY A 63 14.98 39.28 19.23
N LYS A 64 15.98 38.61 19.81
CA LYS A 64 15.89 37.18 20.08
C LYS A 64 15.07 36.99 21.36
N PRO A 65 14.10 36.06 21.42
CA PRO A 65 13.35 35.80 22.64
C PRO A 65 14.33 35.44 23.78
N PRO A 66 14.31 36.16 24.92
CA PRO A 66 15.30 35.98 25.99
C PRO A 66 15.23 34.59 26.63
N GLU A 67 14.09 33.91 26.52
CA GLU A 67 13.84 32.61 27.13
C GLU A 67 14.29 31.42 26.26
N LEU A 68 14.73 31.63 25.02
CA LEU A 68 14.93 30.53 24.06
C LEU A 68 16.06 29.57 24.46
N GLU A 69 17.09 30.05 25.16
CA GLU A 69 18.19 29.21 25.66
C GLU A 69 17.81 28.43 26.93
N GLU A 70 17.11 29.07 27.86
CA GLU A 70 16.61 28.41 29.08
C GLU A 70 15.48 27.44 28.77
N LYS A 71 14.52 27.84 27.92
CA LYS A 71 13.50 26.96 27.36
C LYS A 71 14.09 25.88 26.47
N LYS A 72 15.23 26.08 25.77
CA LYS A 72 15.94 24.98 25.07
C LYS A 72 16.61 23.98 26.01
N LYS A 73 17.17 24.44 27.14
CA LYS A 73 17.73 23.53 28.17
C LYS A 73 16.63 22.79 28.91
N ALA A 74 15.54 23.48 29.26
CA ALA A 74 14.34 22.87 29.82
C ALA A 74 13.69 21.91 28.82
N LYS A 75 13.60 22.29 27.54
CA LYS A 75 13.14 21.44 26.43
C LYS A 75 14.07 20.27 26.18
N ARG A 76 15.40 20.40 26.30
CA ARG A 76 16.33 19.26 26.20
C ARG A 76 16.18 18.29 27.38
N LYS A 77 16.01 18.80 28.60
CA LYS A 77 15.71 17.96 29.78
C LYS A 77 14.33 17.30 29.66
N LYS A 78 13.33 18.03 29.17
CA LYS A 78 11.97 17.55 28.94
C LYS A 78 11.93 16.61 27.74
N GLU A 79 12.73 16.81 26.70
CA GLU A 79 12.93 15.88 25.57
C GLU A 79 13.75 14.66 25.98
N GLU A 80 14.69 14.75 26.92
CA GLU A 80 15.36 13.56 27.48
C GLU A 80 14.39 12.75 28.36
N ALA A 81 13.60 13.42 29.20
CA ALA A 81 12.57 12.79 30.03
C ALA A 81 11.41 12.23 29.20
N VAL A 82 10.93 12.98 28.19
CA VAL A 82 9.93 12.55 27.20
C VAL A 82 10.55 11.54 26.23
N ALA A 83 11.86 11.51 25.96
CA ALA A 83 12.49 10.42 25.23
C ALA A 83 12.61 9.16 26.08
N GLU A 84 12.78 9.25 27.40
CA GLU A 84 12.64 8.10 28.29
C GLU A 84 11.19 7.62 28.39
N GLU A 85 10.23 8.53 28.46
CA GLU A 85 8.80 8.22 28.46
C GLU A 85 8.30 7.76 27.08
N ALA A 86 8.84 8.28 25.98
CA ALA A 86 8.57 7.90 24.60
C ALA A 86 9.34 6.64 24.21
N VAL A 87 10.42 6.26 24.88
CA VAL A 87 10.98 4.90 24.81
C VAL A 87 10.10 3.92 25.56
N LYS A 88 9.47 4.31 26.69
CA LYS A 88 8.42 3.51 27.37
C LYS A 88 7.10 3.45 26.58
N LYS A 89 6.71 4.53 25.90
CA LYS A 89 5.54 4.59 25.00
C LYS A 89 5.82 3.95 23.66
N SER A 90 7.03 4.01 23.10
CA SER A 90 7.41 3.31 21.85
C SER A 90 7.66 1.83 22.09
N THR A 91 8.07 1.39 23.27
CA THR A 91 7.98 -0.03 23.64
C THR A 91 6.52 -0.48 23.79
N LYS A 92 5.61 0.38 24.27
CA LYS A 92 4.15 0.13 24.24
C LYS A 92 3.52 0.25 22.84
N LYS A 93 4.05 1.10 21.95
CA LYS A 93 3.56 1.32 20.57
C LYS A 93 4.15 0.29 19.59
N ARG A 94 5.39 -0.19 19.82
CA ARG A 94 5.91 -1.44 19.22
C ARG A 94 5.02 -2.62 19.62
N ARG A 95 4.64 -2.73 20.90
CA ARG A 95 3.62 -3.69 21.38
C ARG A 95 2.19 -3.48 20.85
N ARG A 96 1.91 -2.43 20.06
CA ARG A 96 0.56 -2.14 19.52
C ARG A 96 0.51 -2.06 17.99
N GLY A 97 1.67 -1.85 17.34
CA GLY A 97 1.84 -1.98 15.89
C GLY A 97 2.24 -3.41 15.48
N GLU A 98 2.83 -4.15 16.40
CA GLU A 98 2.88 -5.61 16.40
C GLU A 98 1.90 -6.08 17.49
N GLU A 99 0.64 -6.32 17.14
CA GLU A 99 -0.03 -7.49 17.70
C GLU A 99 0.61 -8.75 17.09
N GLU A 100 1.92 -8.91 17.27
CA GLU A 100 2.56 -10.21 17.21
C GLU A 100 1.96 -10.98 18.39
N SER A 101 0.87 -11.67 18.07
CA SER A 101 0.19 -12.61 18.93
C SER A 101 1.24 -13.45 19.64
N VAL A 102 0.99 -13.83 20.90
CA VAL A 102 1.89 -14.68 21.70
C VAL A 102 2.33 -15.97 20.97
N LEU A 103 1.60 -16.35 19.91
CA LEU A 103 1.93 -17.39 18.93
C LEU A 103 3.18 -17.13 18.05
N PHE A 104 3.57 -15.88 17.79
CA PHE A 104 4.75 -15.50 16.98
C PHE A 104 6.03 -15.32 17.81
N LEU A 105 5.90 -15.16 19.13
CA LEU A 105 7.02 -14.88 20.06
C LEU A 105 7.93 -16.08 20.37
N ALA A 106 7.64 -17.27 19.83
CA ALA A 106 8.47 -18.46 20.10
C ALA A 106 9.89 -18.37 19.50
N GLU A 107 10.18 -17.37 18.66
CA GLU A 107 11.52 -17.11 18.12
C GLU A 107 12.38 -16.19 18.99
N ASP A 108 11.79 -15.47 19.95
CA ASP A 108 12.48 -14.44 20.73
C ASP A 108 12.81 -14.96 22.15
N ASP A 109 13.52 -16.10 22.21
CA ASP A 109 13.92 -16.84 23.44
C ASP A 109 15.08 -16.14 24.20
N ALA A 110 15.14 -14.80 24.12
CA ALA A 110 16.17 -13.99 24.75
C ALA A 110 15.89 -13.84 26.26
N VAL A 111 16.69 -14.53 27.07
CA VAL A 111 16.58 -14.57 28.53
C VAL A 111 16.87 -13.19 29.15
N TYR A 112 17.70 -12.37 28.49
CA TYR A 112 18.08 -11.06 28.99
C TYR A 112 17.58 -9.89 28.13
N ARG A 113 16.88 -8.95 28.76
CA ARG A 113 16.45 -7.68 28.15
C ARG A 113 16.92 -6.49 29.00
N PRO A 114 17.83 -5.63 28.47
CA PRO A 114 18.37 -4.50 29.23
C PRO A 114 17.29 -3.47 29.55
N LYS A 115 17.29 -2.95 30.78
CA LYS A 115 16.25 -2.04 31.31
C LYS A 115 16.62 -0.56 31.19
N THR A 116 17.91 -0.21 31.16
CA THR A 116 18.37 1.19 31.07
C THR A 116 19.04 1.46 29.72
N LYS A 117 19.11 2.74 29.33
CA LYS A 117 19.79 3.15 28.08
C LYS A 117 21.30 2.81 28.13
N GLU A 118 21.90 2.96 29.31
CA GLU A 118 23.32 2.65 29.53
C GLU A 118 23.59 1.14 29.45
N THR A 119 22.72 0.31 30.04
CA THR A 119 22.89 -1.15 30.03
C THR A 119 22.59 -1.74 28.65
N ARG A 120 21.68 -1.12 27.90
CA ARG A 120 21.46 -1.44 26.48
C ARG A 120 22.69 -1.14 25.63
N ALA A 121 23.30 0.03 25.77
CA ALA A 121 24.52 0.38 25.05
C ALA A 121 25.68 -0.58 25.39
N ALA A 122 25.79 -0.98 26.66
CA ALA A 122 26.76 -1.99 27.10
C ALA A 122 26.47 -3.38 26.49
N TYR A 123 25.21 -3.80 26.43
CA TYR A 123 24.81 -5.07 25.81
C TYR A 123 25.05 -5.08 24.30
N GLU A 124 24.75 -3.98 23.59
CA GLU A 124 25.05 -3.82 22.16
C GLU A 124 26.56 -3.84 21.88
N ALA A 125 27.37 -3.23 22.76
CA ALA A 125 28.82 -3.32 22.69
C ALA A 125 29.31 -4.76 22.89
N MET A 126 28.70 -5.53 23.81
CA MET A 126 29.02 -6.95 24.01
C MET A 126 28.66 -7.79 22.78
N LEU A 127 27.48 -7.58 22.20
CA LEU A 127 27.04 -8.26 20.98
C LEU A 127 27.99 -7.98 19.81
N SER A 128 28.47 -6.74 19.68
CA SER A 128 29.45 -6.37 18.65
C SER A 128 30.76 -7.14 18.80
N VAL A 129 31.28 -7.24 20.03
CA VAL A 129 32.50 -8.04 20.32
C VAL A 129 32.29 -9.52 20.03
N ILE A 130 31.12 -10.07 20.36
CA ILE A 130 30.78 -11.48 20.09
C ILE A 130 30.62 -11.71 18.58
N GLN A 131 30.02 -10.77 17.85
CA GLN A 131 29.85 -10.85 16.39
C GLN A 131 31.19 -10.87 15.65
N GLU A 132 32.18 -10.08 16.11
CA GLU A 132 33.54 -10.11 15.57
C GLU A 132 34.22 -11.49 15.74
N GLN A 133 33.89 -12.23 16.82
CA GLN A 133 34.48 -13.55 17.11
C GLN A 133 33.71 -14.72 16.49
N LEU A 134 32.37 -14.68 16.49
CA LEU A 134 31.50 -15.77 16.01
C LEU A 134 31.24 -15.71 14.49
N GLY A 135 31.57 -14.57 13.85
CA GLY A 135 31.24 -14.31 12.45
C GLY A 135 29.75 -14.08 12.25
N GLY A 136 29.30 -13.98 10.99
CA GLY A 136 27.92 -13.63 10.58
C GLY A 136 26.83 -14.65 10.95
N GLN A 137 26.66 -14.91 12.24
CA GLN A 137 25.61 -15.74 12.83
C GLN A 137 24.30 -14.94 12.98
N PRO A 138 23.13 -15.61 13.04
CA PRO A 138 21.86 -14.94 13.27
C PRO A 138 21.82 -14.30 14.67
N HIS A 139 20.96 -13.28 14.81
CA HIS A 139 20.88 -12.45 16.00
C HIS A 139 20.50 -13.26 17.26
N ASP A 140 19.73 -14.33 17.12
CA ASP A 140 19.27 -15.16 18.23
C ASP A 140 20.40 -15.98 18.84
N VAL A 141 21.29 -16.50 17.98
CA VAL A 141 22.50 -17.21 18.42
C VAL A 141 23.47 -16.23 19.09
N LEU A 142 23.59 -15.00 18.57
CA LEU A 142 24.42 -13.95 19.19
C LEU A 142 23.89 -13.53 20.56
N ARG A 143 22.56 -13.36 20.71
CA ARG A 143 21.91 -13.08 22.00
C ARG A 143 22.11 -14.23 22.97
N GLY A 144 21.85 -15.48 22.56
CA GLY A 144 22.04 -16.65 23.40
C GLY A 144 23.50 -16.81 23.86
N ALA A 145 24.47 -16.57 22.98
CA ALA A 145 25.89 -16.56 23.34
C ALA A 145 26.25 -15.41 24.29
N ALA A 146 25.71 -14.21 24.08
CA ALA A 146 25.90 -13.08 24.98
C ALA A 146 25.33 -13.35 26.37
N ASP A 147 24.17 -14.00 26.44
CA ASP A 147 23.51 -14.34 27.70
C ASP A 147 24.28 -15.44 28.47
N GLU A 148 24.83 -16.45 27.78
CA GLU A 148 25.73 -17.42 28.42
C GLU A 148 27.04 -16.75 28.90
N VAL A 149 27.62 -15.86 28.11
CA VAL A 149 28.83 -15.11 28.50
C VAL A 149 28.54 -14.21 29.71
N LEU A 150 27.38 -13.55 29.75
CA LEU A 150 26.94 -12.76 30.90
C LEU A 150 26.73 -13.62 32.14
N ALA A 151 26.10 -14.79 32.00
CA ALA A 151 25.92 -15.72 33.10
C ALA A 151 27.27 -16.14 33.71
N ILE A 152 28.26 -16.47 32.87
CA ILE A 152 29.62 -16.83 33.31
C ILE A 152 30.35 -15.65 33.95
N LEU A 153 30.22 -14.44 33.39
CA LEU A 153 30.87 -13.24 33.92
C LEU A 153 30.29 -12.82 35.28
N LYS A 154 28.98 -13.00 35.49
CA LYS A 154 28.25 -12.64 36.70
C LYS A 154 28.23 -13.72 37.79
N ASP A 155 28.66 -14.95 37.50
CA ASP A 155 28.83 -15.99 38.52
C ASP A 155 29.95 -15.61 39.51
N ASP A 156 29.58 -15.17 40.71
CA ASP A 156 30.51 -14.75 41.78
C ASP A 156 31.29 -15.92 42.40
N HIS A 157 30.89 -17.18 42.14
CA HIS A 157 31.57 -18.36 42.66
C HIS A 157 32.81 -18.77 41.83
N ARG A 158 33.03 -18.16 40.66
CA ARG A 158 34.14 -18.52 39.75
C ARG A 158 35.25 -17.47 39.71
N LYS A 159 36.51 -17.93 39.67
CA LYS A 159 37.68 -17.05 39.52
C LYS A 159 37.87 -16.65 38.05
N ASN A 160 38.39 -15.44 37.81
CA ASN A 160 38.69 -14.89 36.48
C ASN A 160 39.43 -15.86 35.50
N PRO A 161 40.43 -16.66 35.90
CA PRO A 161 41.06 -17.63 34.99
C PRO A 161 40.15 -18.80 34.59
N ASP A 162 39.19 -19.18 35.43
CA ASP A 162 38.24 -20.25 35.13
C ASP A 162 37.09 -19.74 34.26
N LYS A 163 36.63 -18.50 34.50
CA LYS A 163 35.72 -17.77 33.61
C LYS A 163 36.29 -17.67 32.19
N LYS A 164 37.59 -17.36 32.08
CA LYS A 164 38.28 -17.28 30.79
C LYS A 164 38.26 -18.61 30.03
N LYS A 165 38.54 -19.73 30.70
CA LYS A 165 38.54 -21.06 30.05
C LYS A 165 37.17 -21.48 29.52
N GLU A 166 36.09 -21.10 30.20
CA GLU A 166 34.74 -21.41 29.75
C GLU A 166 34.29 -20.50 28.61
N ILE A 167 34.62 -19.21 28.67
CA ILE A 167 34.35 -18.29 27.58
C ILE A 167 35.18 -18.67 26.33
N GLU A 168 36.44 -19.11 26.50
CA GLU A 168 37.27 -19.65 25.41
C GLU A 168 36.69 -20.94 24.81
N LYS A 169 35.97 -21.74 25.60
CA LYS A 169 35.27 -22.93 25.13
C LYS A 169 34.06 -22.58 24.25
N LEU A 170 33.47 -21.39 24.44
CA LEU A 170 32.30 -20.90 23.71
C LEU A 170 32.67 -20.05 22.48
N LEU A 171 33.61 -19.12 22.62
CA LEU A 171 33.94 -18.10 21.61
C LEU A 171 35.26 -18.35 20.85
N ASN A 172 35.85 -19.56 20.94
CA ASN A 172 37.20 -19.90 20.47
C ASN A 172 38.32 -19.19 21.29
N PRO A 173 39.64 -19.41 21.05
CA PRO A 173 40.67 -18.83 21.91
C PRO A 173 40.75 -17.31 21.77
N ILE A 174 40.43 -16.61 22.85
CA ILE A 174 40.34 -15.15 22.92
C ILE A 174 41.65 -14.55 23.44
N SER A 175 42.02 -13.38 22.90
CA SER A 175 43.14 -12.59 23.45
C SER A 175 42.81 -12.09 24.87
N ASN A 176 43.83 -11.92 25.71
CA ASN A 176 43.60 -11.38 27.07
C ASN A 176 42.97 -9.98 27.04
N GLN A 177 43.22 -9.19 25.99
CA GLN A 177 42.66 -7.85 25.82
C GLN A 177 41.15 -7.88 25.56
N LEU A 178 40.67 -8.79 24.72
CA LEU A 178 39.24 -8.96 24.44
C LEU A 178 38.50 -9.51 25.67
N PHE A 179 39.14 -10.39 26.46
CA PHE A 179 38.58 -10.85 27.73
C PHE A 179 38.44 -9.72 28.74
N ASP A 180 39.44 -8.85 28.88
CA ASP A 180 39.38 -7.68 29.76
C ASP A 180 38.28 -6.69 29.33
N GLN A 181 38.08 -6.52 28.02
CA GLN A 181 36.97 -5.75 27.47
C GLN A 181 35.61 -6.35 27.82
N LEU A 182 35.41 -7.67 27.65
CA LEU A 182 34.17 -8.35 28.04
C LEU A 182 33.90 -8.22 29.54
N VAL A 183 34.92 -8.32 30.39
CA VAL A 183 34.80 -8.11 31.84
C VAL A 183 34.44 -6.65 32.16
N SER A 184 34.98 -5.68 31.43
CA SER A 184 34.64 -4.26 31.61
C SER A 184 33.17 -3.98 31.25
N ILE A 185 32.69 -4.57 30.15
CA ILE A 185 31.30 -4.44 29.70
C ILE A 185 30.35 -5.16 30.66
N GLY A 186 30.72 -6.35 31.15
CA GLY A 186 29.95 -7.09 32.15
C GLY A 186 29.83 -6.38 33.50
N LYS A 187 30.76 -5.47 33.84
CA LYS A 187 30.63 -4.60 35.03
C LYS A 187 29.66 -3.44 34.82
N LEU A 188 29.54 -2.93 33.59
CA LEU A 188 28.58 -1.87 33.24
C LEU A 188 27.14 -2.38 33.22
N ILE A 189 26.94 -3.68 32.98
CA ILE A 189 25.64 -4.33 33.04
C ILE A 189 25.31 -4.64 34.50
N THR A 190 24.43 -3.87 35.13
CA THR A 190 24.07 -4.01 36.56
C THR A 190 22.68 -4.60 36.79
N ASP A 191 21.90 -4.74 35.73
CA ASP A 191 20.50 -5.16 35.68
C ASP A 191 20.31 -6.66 35.37
N TYR A 192 21.40 -7.39 35.15
CA TYR A 192 21.38 -8.85 34.95
C TYR A 192 21.21 -9.58 36.29
N GLN A 193 20.03 -10.18 36.49
CA GLN A 193 19.76 -11.15 37.53
C GLN A 193 20.01 -12.54 36.95
N GLY A 194 20.95 -13.30 37.52
CA GLY A 194 21.31 -14.62 37.00
C GLY A 194 20.14 -15.61 37.03
N PRO A 195 20.17 -16.67 36.22
CA PRO A 195 19.07 -17.65 36.10
C PRO A 195 18.99 -18.64 37.27
N SER A 196 19.46 -18.27 38.46
CA SER A 196 19.52 -19.16 39.63
C SER A 196 19.12 -18.44 40.91
N GLU A 197 17.83 -18.15 41.02
CA GLU A 197 16.98 -18.25 42.20
C GLU A 197 15.55 -17.97 41.70
N ASP A 198 14.58 -18.81 42.07
CA ASP A 198 13.13 -18.68 41.79
C ASP A 198 12.51 -19.36 40.54
N VAL A 199 13.06 -20.47 40.04
CA VAL A 199 12.29 -21.38 39.16
C VAL A 199 12.39 -22.84 39.59
N ALA A 200 12.12 -23.14 40.86
CA ALA A 200 11.74 -24.48 41.32
C ALA A 200 11.26 -24.49 42.78
N ASP A 201 10.05 -24.00 43.06
CA ASP A 201 9.15 -24.70 44.00
C ASP A 201 7.68 -24.26 43.81
N GLY A 202 7.07 -24.80 42.75
CA GLY A 202 5.64 -24.67 42.50
C GLY A 202 4.87 -25.83 43.11
N ALA A 203 4.85 -25.96 44.43
CA ALA A 203 3.91 -26.84 45.13
C ALA A 203 3.69 -26.45 46.59
N ALA A 204 2.59 -25.74 46.81
CA ALA A 204 1.78 -25.70 48.04
C ALA A 204 2.48 -25.31 49.36
N ALA A 205 2.44 -24.01 49.69
CA ALA A 205 1.97 -23.56 51.00
C ALA A 205 1.76 -22.04 51.02
N ASN A 206 0.54 -21.66 51.40
CA ASN A 206 0.11 -20.37 51.95
C ASN A 206 0.23 -19.12 51.09
N GLY A 207 -0.95 -18.59 50.74
CA GLY A 207 -1.12 -17.29 50.12
C GLY A 207 -1.00 -16.14 51.11
N ASP A 208 -1.07 -14.96 50.50
CA ASP A 208 -1.09 -13.62 51.10
C ASP A 208 0.17 -13.23 51.88
N GLU A 209 1.06 -12.51 51.20
CA GLU A 209 1.39 -11.11 51.49
C GLU A 209 2.67 -10.71 50.73
N ALA A 210 2.51 -9.93 49.65
CA ALA A 210 3.48 -8.95 49.13
C ALA A 210 3.08 -8.48 47.71
N ARG A 211 1.80 -8.17 47.49
CA ARG A 211 1.48 -7.10 46.54
C ARG A 211 1.64 -5.82 47.35
N LEU A 212 2.63 -5.01 47.00
CA LEU A 212 2.79 -3.67 47.55
C LEU A 212 1.46 -2.92 47.34
N ASN A 213 0.69 -2.80 48.42
CA ASN A 213 -0.46 -1.91 48.47
C ASN A 213 0.12 -0.49 48.46
N ASP A 214 0.10 0.12 47.28
CA ASP A 214 0.40 1.53 47.06
C ASP A 214 -0.76 2.37 47.60
N GLU A 215 -0.94 2.36 48.93
CA GLU A 215 -1.85 3.25 49.65
C GLU A 215 -1.03 4.37 50.29
N GLY A 216 -0.90 5.49 49.56
CA GLY A 216 -0.31 6.72 50.09
C GLY A 216 0.46 7.54 49.07
N VAL A 217 -0.21 8.04 48.03
CA VAL A 217 0.37 9.06 47.15
C VAL A 217 0.27 10.41 47.87
N ALA A 218 1.42 11.00 48.22
CA ALA A 218 1.46 12.37 48.71
C ALA A 218 1.08 13.32 47.56
N VAL A 219 -0.06 13.98 47.69
CA VAL A 219 -0.49 15.05 46.77
C VAL A 219 0.00 16.36 47.36
N GLU A 220 1.10 16.89 46.81
CA GLU A 220 1.55 18.25 47.06
C GLU A 220 0.68 19.17 46.18
N PHE A 221 -0.11 20.03 46.81
CA PHE A 221 -0.83 21.10 46.12
C PHE A 221 0.10 22.31 46.11
N ASP A 222 0.90 22.44 45.06
CA ASP A 222 1.58 23.70 44.75
C ASP A 222 0.61 24.57 43.93
N ASP A 223 0.33 25.79 44.40
CA ASP A 223 -0.47 26.81 43.70
C ASP A 223 0.35 27.44 42.55
N ASP A 224 1.03 26.63 41.73
CA ASP A 224 1.76 27.05 40.53
C ASP A 224 0.89 26.86 39.27
N GLU A 225 -0.31 27.44 39.27
CA GLU A 225 -1.15 27.60 38.06
C GLU A 225 -1.24 29.08 37.64
N GLU A 226 -0.09 29.77 37.61
CA GLU A 226 0.08 31.03 36.86
C GLU A 226 1.31 30.95 35.94
N ASP A 227 1.40 29.90 35.12
CA ASP A 227 2.24 29.95 33.91
C ASP A 227 1.31 30.12 32.69
N GLU A 228 1.21 31.37 32.25
CA GLU A 228 0.62 31.80 30.98
C GLU A 228 0.94 30.81 29.86
N ASP A 229 -0.11 30.42 29.12
CA ASP A 229 -0.12 29.62 27.90
C ASP A 229 1.24 29.52 27.19
N SER A 230 2.03 28.53 27.59
CA SER A 230 3.28 28.18 26.92
C SER A 230 2.92 27.41 25.65
N ASP A 231 2.55 28.13 24.59
CA ASP A 231 2.52 27.62 23.23
C ASP A 231 3.81 26.84 22.98
N LEU A 232 3.68 25.52 22.87
CA LEU A 232 4.74 24.64 22.42
C LEU A 232 5.08 25.09 20.99
N ASP A 233 6.21 25.78 20.83
CA ASP A 233 6.76 26.27 19.57
C ASP A 233 7.26 25.12 18.65
N GLN A 234 6.53 24.00 18.61
CA GLN A 234 6.51 23.05 17.51
C GLN A 234 5.24 23.37 16.71
N VAL A 235 5.41 23.79 15.46
CA VAL A 235 4.31 23.72 14.50
C VAL A 235 3.95 22.23 14.41
N GLN A 236 2.87 21.81 15.08
CA GLN A 236 2.26 20.53 14.80
C GLN A 236 1.64 20.67 13.42
N GLU A 237 2.43 20.34 12.40
CA GLU A 237 1.85 19.79 11.19
C GLU A 237 1.29 18.43 11.62
N GLU A 238 0.04 18.41 12.11
CA GLU A 238 -0.80 17.24 11.92
C GLU A 238 -0.86 17.08 10.40
N SER A 239 0.02 16.24 9.89
CA SER A 239 -0.01 15.81 8.51
C SER A 239 -1.38 15.14 8.31
N GLU A 240 -2.33 15.90 7.79
CA GLU A 240 -3.42 15.39 6.97
C GLU A 240 -2.80 14.70 5.75
N ALA A 241 -2.22 13.54 6.00
CA ALA A 241 -1.69 12.64 5.00
C ALA A 241 -2.55 11.40 5.04
N GLU A 242 -3.81 11.52 4.63
CA GLU A 242 -4.66 10.38 4.28
C GLU A 242 -5.94 10.78 3.53
N GLU A 243 -5.83 11.55 2.44
CA GLU A 243 -6.83 11.52 1.35
C GLU A 243 -6.13 11.67 -0.02
N GLU A 244 -5.24 10.73 -0.37
CA GLU A 244 -4.99 10.42 -1.79
C GLU A 244 -6.12 9.51 -2.27
N GLU A 245 -7.20 10.12 -2.75
CA GLU A 245 -8.22 9.41 -3.52
C GLU A 245 -7.60 8.84 -4.81
N VAL A 246 -7.90 7.57 -5.01
CA VAL A 246 -7.56 6.75 -6.17
C VAL A 246 -8.16 7.37 -7.43
N GLN A 247 -7.31 7.96 -8.28
CA GLN A 247 -7.68 8.36 -9.63
C GLN A 247 -7.66 7.12 -10.54
N GLU A 248 -8.79 6.43 -10.66
CA GLU A 248 -9.01 5.47 -11.75
C GLU A 248 -9.35 6.22 -13.04
N ASP A 249 -8.43 6.07 -13.99
CA ASP A 249 -8.57 6.44 -15.40
C ASP A 249 -9.60 5.53 -16.09
N ALA A 250 -10.68 6.11 -16.58
CA ALA A 250 -11.50 5.54 -17.65
C ALA A 250 -11.75 6.63 -18.69
N GLY A 251 -10.85 6.71 -19.67
CA GLY A 251 -11.04 7.49 -20.87
C GLY A 251 -12.22 6.97 -21.70
N GLU A 252 -13.15 7.87 -22.03
CA GLU A 252 -13.91 7.80 -23.27
C GLU A 252 -13.70 9.12 -24.02
N ALA A 253 -13.23 8.98 -25.26
CA ALA A 253 -12.77 10.07 -26.11
C ALA A 253 -13.93 10.93 -26.63
N GLY A 254 -13.76 12.26 -26.59
CA GLY A 254 -14.71 13.19 -27.20
C GLY A 254 -14.21 14.63 -27.31
N ALA A 255 -13.45 14.91 -28.37
CA ALA A 255 -13.24 16.19 -29.03
C ALA A 255 -12.51 17.35 -28.31
N MET A 256 -11.32 17.66 -28.85
CA MET A 256 -10.67 18.97 -28.74
C MET A 256 -11.56 20.08 -29.31
N GLN A 257 -11.72 21.18 -28.58
CA GLN A 257 -12.07 22.48 -29.16
C GLN A 257 -11.17 23.57 -28.58
N MET A 258 -10.35 24.17 -29.45
CA MET A 258 -9.63 25.41 -29.19
C MET A 258 -10.58 26.61 -29.18
N GLY A 259 -10.31 27.56 -28.29
CA GLY A 259 -10.92 28.90 -28.23
C GLY A 259 -10.98 29.30 -26.76
N GLY A 260 -10.14 30.20 -26.28
CA GLY A 260 -10.38 31.63 -26.46
C GLY A 260 -11.01 32.14 -25.17
N ILE A 261 -10.21 32.85 -24.37
CA ILE A 261 -10.62 33.54 -23.14
C ILE A 261 -11.75 34.51 -23.51
N ASP A 262 -12.96 34.31 -22.98
CA ASP A 262 -14.03 35.32 -22.89
C ASP A 262 -15.02 34.96 -21.76
N ASP A 263 -14.91 35.69 -20.65
CA ASP A 263 -15.95 36.45 -19.91
C ASP A 263 -17.39 35.93 -19.69
N ASP A 264 -17.62 34.62 -19.49
CA ASP A 264 -18.96 34.07 -19.14
C ASP A 264 -19.08 33.42 -17.73
N ASP A 265 -18.12 33.63 -16.82
CA ASP A 265 -18.14 33.04 -15.46
C ASP A 265 -19.12 33.69 -14.44
N ILE A 266 -20.07 34.51 -14.89
CA ILE A 266 -21.05 35.17 -14.00
C ILE A 266 -22.41 34.45 -13.95
N GLU A 267 -22.67 33.44 -14.80
CA GLU A 267 -23.95 32.72 -14.80
C GLU A 267 -23.94 31.35 -14.09
N HIS A 268 -22.78 30.85 -13.62
CA HIS A 268 -22.67 29.50 -13.02
C HIS A 268 -22.84 29.42 -11.48
N LEU A 269 -23.09 30.54 -10.78
CA LEU A 269 -23.32 30.47 -9.32
C LEU A 269 -24.72 29.95 -8.94
N ASP A 270 -25.69 30.02 -9.85
CA ASP A 270 -27.10 29.73 -9.56
C ASP A 270 -27.44 28.22 -9.58
N GLU A 271 -26.58 27.36 -10.12
CA GLU A 271 -26.78 25.90 -10.16
C GLU A 271 -26.36 25.18 -8.87
N SER A 272 -25.50 25.78 -8.04
CA SER A 272 -24.99 25.18 -6.80
C SER A 272 -26.02 25.09 -5.66
N ILE A 273 -27.14 25.81 -5.75
CA ILE A 273 -28.17 25.90 -4.70
C ILE A 273 -29.49 25.19 -5.12
N ALA A 274 -29.55 24.59 -6.31
CA ALA A 274 -30.74 23.90 -6.82
C ALA A 274 -30.74 22.41 -6.44
N VAL A 275 -31.55 22.01 -5.45
CA VAL A 275 -31.70 20.58 -5.10
C VAL A 275 -32.62 19.88 -6.09
N ASN A 276 -32.15 18.75 -6.64
CA ASN A 276 -32.96 17.88 -7.49
C ASN A 276 -34.03 17.17 -6.65
N VAL A 277 -35.25 17.17 -7.16
CA VAL A 277 -36.45 16.64 -6.51
C VAL A 277 -36.34 15.15 -6.16
N GLN A 278 -35.55 14.36 -6.91
CA GLN A 278 -35.31 12.94 -6.63
C GLN A 278 -34.39 12.65 -5.46
N ALA A 279 -33.47 13.58 -5.14
CA ALA A 279 -32.53 13.39 -4.06
C ALA A 279 -33.23 13.51 -2.69
N ILE A 280 -34.41 14.13 -2.64
CA ILE A 280 -35.18 14.39 -1.44
C ILE A 280 -36.03 13.16 -1.10
N ASP A 281 -35.50 12.30 -0.23
CA ASP A 281 -36.24 11.21 0.42
C ASP A 281 -36.80 11.64 1.79
N ALA A 282 -37.51 10.73 2.47
CA ALA A 282 -38.15 11.00 3.76
C ALA A 282 -37.17 11.40 4.89
N TYR A 283 -35.88 11.04 4.74
CA TYR A 283 -34.81 11.25 5.71
C TYR A 283 -33.73 12.21 5.20
N TRP A 284 -33.94 12.85 4.05
CA TRP A 284 -32.93 13.66 3.38
C TRP A 284 -32.58 14.88 4.22
N LEU A 285 -33.60 15.51 4.82
CA LEU A 285 -33.41 16.63 5.74
C LEU A 285 -32.63 16.21 6.99
N GLN A 286 -32.87 15.00 7.50
CA GLN A 286 -32.14 14.45 8.65
C GLN A 286 -30.66 14.21 8.32
N ARG A 287 -30.35 13.66 7.15
CA ARG A 287 -28.96 13.48 6.70
C ARG A 287 -28.26 14.82 6.50
N LYS A 288 -28.94 15.82 5.94
CA LYS A 288 -28.38 17.16 5.74
C LYS A 288 -28.11 17.89 7.05
N ILE A 289 -28.99 17.73 8.04
CA ILE A 289 -28.78 18.23 9.40
C ILE A 289 -27.58 17.50 10.03
N SER A 290 -27.53 16.17 9.95
CA SER A 290 -26.41 15.38 10.51
C SER A 290 -25.06 15.77 9.89
N GLN A 291 -25.05 16.01 8.57
CA GLN A 291 -23.88 16.52 7.85
C GLN A 291 -23.50 17.94 8.31
N ALA A 292 -24.47 18.84 8.50
CA ALA A 292 -24.21 20.21 8.96
C ALA A 292 -23.69 20.28 10.40
N TYR A 293 -24.04 19.29 11.24
CA TYR A 293 -23.56 19.14 12.62
C TYR A 293 -22.39 18.15 12.79
N GLY A 294 -21.76 17.71 11.69
CA GLY A 294 -20.55 16.89 11.73
C GLY A 294 -20.73 15.51 12.39
N ASN A 295 -21.91 14.88 12.28
CA ASN A 295 -22.26 13.59 12.89
C ASN A 295 -22.13 13.52 14.44
N LEU A 296 -22.03 14.65 15.13
CA LEU A 296 -21.92 14.74 16.59
C LEU A 296 -23.28 14.73 17.32
N ILE A 297 -24.39 14.75 16.59
CA ILE A 297 -25.75 14.79 17.16
C ILE A 297 -26.39 13.40 17.11
N ASP A 298 -27.08 13.04 18.19
CA ASP A 298 -27.91 11.83 18.26
C ASP A 298 -28.95 11.78 17.11
N PRO A 299 -29.12 10.63 16.43
CA PRO A 299 -30.09 10.45 15.37
C PRO A 299 -31.53 10.87 15.75
N GLN A 300 -31.91 10.76 17.03
CA GLN A 300 -33.22 11.18 17.53
C GLN A 300 -33.38 12.71 17.62
N ASN A 301 -32.32 13.43 17.99
CA ASN A 301 -32.36 14.90 18.07
C ASN A 301 -32.35 15.52 16.66
N SER A 302 -31.59 14.93 15.72
CA SER A 302 -31.64 15.35 14.30
C SER A 302 -33.03 15.15 13.68
N GLN A 303 -33.77 14.10 14.08
CA GLN A 303 -35.15 13.87 13.65
C GLN A 303 -36.11 14.92 14.21
N ARG A 304 -36.01 15.25 15.51
CA ARG A 304 -36.84 16.29 16.14
C ARG A 304 -36.62 17.66 15.48
N LEU A 305 -35.36 18.03 15.26
CA LEU A 305 -35.00 19.26 14.54
C LEU A 305 -35.55 19.25 13.11
N ALA A 306 -35.46 18.13 12.40
CA ALA A 306 -36.04 18.00 11.06
C ALA A 306 -37.57 18.19 11.05
N GLU A 307 -38.28 17.66 12.05
CA GLU A 307 -39.73 17.83 12.18
C GLU A 307 -40.13 19.27 12.51
N ASP A 308 -39.38 19.93 13.38
CA ASP A 308 -39.65 21.33 13.75
C ASP A 308 -39.31 22.28 12.60
N ILE A 309 -38.24 22.03 11.85
CA ILE A 309 -37.91 22.74 10.60
C ILE A 309 -39.04 22.54 9.57
N LEU A 310 -39.56 21.33 9.40
CA LEU A 310 -40.68 21.07 8.49
C LEU A 310 -41.97 21.80 8.91
N LYS A 311 -42.25 21.94 10.21
CA LYS A 311 -43.40 22.72 10.70
C LYS A 311 -43.22 24.21 10.43
N ILE A 312 -42.03 24.76 10.68
CA ILE A 312 -41.71 26.18 10.45
C ILE A 312 -41.85 26.52 8.95
N ILE A 313 -41.29 25.69 8.07
CA ILE A 313 -41.38 25.91 6.62
C ILE A 313 -42.83 25.76 6.11
N ALA A 314 -43.65 24.93 6.76
CA ALA A 314 -45.05 24.71 6.35
C ALA A 314 -46.04 25.77 6.85
N GLN A 315 -45.71 26.55 7.88
CA GLN A 315 -46.61 27.54 8.50
C GLN A 315 -46.28 28.99 8.10
N GLY A 316 -45.09 29.27 7.59
CA GLY A 316 -44.67 30.63 7.24
C GLY A 316 -45.18 31.10 5.87
N ASP A 317 -45.86 32.24 5.85
CA ASP A 317 -46.32 32.89 4.62
C ASP A 317 -45.22 33.75 3.96
N GLU A 318 -44.32 34.36 4.76
CA GLU A 318 -43.22 35.21 4.28
C GLU A 318 -41.83 34.58 4.47
N ASP A 319 -40.96 34.71 3.45
CA ASP A 319 -39.62 34.12 3.43
C ASP A 319 -38.71 34.69 4.53
N GLN A 320 -38.87 35.98 4.89
CA GLN A 320 -38.06 36.65 5.92
C GLN A 320 -38.36 36.15 7.34
N ASP A 321 -39.62 35.81 7.62
CA ASP A 321 -40.03 35.29 8.94
C ASP A 321 -39.59 33.84 9.12
N ILE A 322 -39.61 33.04 8.05
CA ILE A 322 -39.06 31.69 8.03
C ILE A 322 -37.55 31.73 8.26
N GLU A 323 -36.82 32.62 7.58
CA GLU A 323 -35.38 32.77 7.75
C GLU A 323 -35.03 33.12 9.21
N ARG A 324 -35.73 34.08 9.81
CA ARG A 324 -35.54 34.45 11.22
C ARG A 324 -35.82 33.29 12.18
N ALA A 325 -36.90 32.54 11.94
CA ALA A 325 -37.27 31.38 12.75
C ALA A 325 -36.27 30.21 12.61
N LEU A 326 -35.75 29.98 11.40
CA LEU A 326 -34.74 28.95 11.14
C LEU A 326 -33.37 29.31 11.75
N VAL A 327 -32.95 30.56 11.68
CA VAL A 327 -31.70 31.03 12.32
C VAL A 327 -31.82 30.95 13.85
N ALA A 328 -33.00 31.24 14.41
CA ALA A 328 -33.23 31.08 15.85
C ALA A 328 -33.13 29.62 16.32
N LEU A 329 -33.44 28.65 15.47
CA LEU A 329 -33.44 27.21 15.80
C LEU A 329 -32.13 26.49 15.46
N LEU A 330 -31.42 26.91 14.40
CA LEU A 330 -30.19 26.28 13.91
C LEU A 330 -28.90 26.96 14.40
N GLU A 331 -29.02 28.02 15.21
CA GLU A 331 -27.93 28.89 15.69
C GLU A 331 -27.20 29.62 14.52
N PHE A 332 -26.45 30.68 14.81
CA PHE A 332 -25.92 31.60 13.78
C PHE A 332 -24.89 30.98 12.82
N ASP A 333 -24.33 29.82 13.19
CA ASP A 333 -23.20 29.20 12.47
C ASP A 333 -23.61 28.41 11.23
N LYS A 334 -24.90 28.14 11.01
CA LYS A 334 -25.40 27.25 9.95
C LYS A 334 -26.23 27.97 8.88
N PHE A 335 -25.77 29.15 8.47
CA PHE A 335 -26.46 30.02 7.52
C PHE A 335 -26.63 29.42 6.10
N ASP A 336 -25.69 28.59 5.65
CA ASP A 336 -25.76 27.97 4.31
C ASP A 336 -26.89 26.92 4.22
N LEU A 337 -27.13 26.19 5.30
CA LEU A 337 -28.27 25.27 5.40
C LEU A 337 -29.60 26.04 5.38
N VAL A 338 -29.67 27.17 6.09
CA VAL A 338 -30.86 28.03 6.12
C VAL A 338 -31.16 28.59 4.73
N LYS A 339 -30.16 29.14 4.03
CA LYS A 339 -30.30 29.62 2.65
C LYS A 339 -30.82 28.54 1.69
N LEU A 340 -30.29 27.32 1.80
CA LEU A 340 -30.69 26.18 0.97
C LEU A 340 -32.14 25.78 1.24
N LEU A 341 -32.59 25.82 2.50
CA LEU A 341 -33.96 25.52 2.92
C LEU A 341 -34.97 26.57 2.45
N VAL A 342 -34.64 27.86 2.57
CA VAL A 342 -35.51 28.96 2.14
C VAL A 342 -35.69 28.95 0.62
N ARG A 343 -34.60 28.78 -0.14
CA ARG A 343 -34.63 28.78 -1.61
C ARG A 343 -35.39 27.58 -2.21
N ASN A 344 -35.35 26.41 -1.55
CA ASN A 344 -36.01 25.18 -2.01
C ASN A 344 -37.24 24.78 -1.17
N ARG A 345 -37.86 25.73 -0.45
CA ARG A 345 -38.90 25.44 0.57
C ARG A 345 -40.03 24.53 0.07
N PHE A 346 -40.60 24.85 -1.09
CA PHE A 346 -41.72 24.09 -1.64
C PHE A 346 -41.28 22.68 -2.09
N LYS A 347 -40.08 22.55 -2.69
CA LYS A 347 -39.56 21.24 -3.10
C LYS A 347 -39.34 20.33 -1.89
N ILE A 348 -38.74 20.85 -0.82
CA ILE A 348 -38.39 20.04 0.35
C ILE A 348 -39.66 19.63 1.11
N VAL A 349 -40.60 20.53 1.37
CA VAL A 349 -41.84 20.19 2.12
C VAL A 349 -42.70 19.20 1.35
N TRP A 350 -42.93 19.43 0.07
CA TRP A 350 -43.82 18.56 -0.71
C TRP A 350 -43.17 17.20 -1.00
N CYS A 351 -41.87 17.14 -1.30
CA CYS A 351 -41.21 15.87 -1.59
C CYS A 351 -41.01 15.03 -0.32
N THR A 352 -40.72 15.65 0.82
CA THR A 352 -40.68 14.93 2.10
C THR A 352 -42.06 14.44 2.53
N ARG A 353 -43.13 15.22 2.33
CA ARG A 353 -44.52 14.78 2.57
C ARG A 353 -44.93 13.63 1.66
N LEU A 354 -44.60 13.72 0.36
CA LEU A 354 -44.87 12.67 -0.62
C LEU A 354 -44.08 11.38 -0.31
N ALA A 355 -42.83 11.50 0.15
CA ALA A 355 -41.99 10.38 0.55
C ALA A 355 -42.43 9.73 1.88
N ARG A 356 -43.04 10.49 2.80
CA ARG A 356 -43.61 9.98 4.06
C ARG A 356 -45.02 9.37 3.90
N ALA A 357 -45.69 9.57 2.78
CA ALA A 357 -47.03 9.01 2.53
C ALA A 357 -46.95 7.51 2.21
N GLU A 358 -47.54 6.70 3.09
CA GLU A 358 -47.57 5.24 3.02
C GLU A 358 -48.65 4.72 2.05
N ASP A 359 -49.80 5.40 1.98
CA ASP A 359 -50.95 5.00 1.15
C ASP A 359 -51.03 5.73 -0.19
N GLN A 360 -51.44 5.02 -1.25
CA GLN A 360 -51.69 5.62 -2.58
C GLN A 360 -52.77 6.71 -2.56
N ASP A 361 -53.77 6.59 -1.69
CA ASP A 361 -54.83 7.58 -1.57
C ASP A 361 -54.36 8.84 -0.84
N GLN A 362 -53.43 8.71 0.13
CA GLN A 362 -52.78 9.86 0.76
C GLN A 362 -51.88 10.60 -0.22
N ARG A 363 -51.14 9.86 -1.07
CA ARG A 363 -50.33 10.45 -2.14
C ARG A 363 -51.17 11.26 -3.11
N LYS A 364 -52.32 10.73 -3.56
CA LYS A 364 -53.23 11.47 -4.46
C LYS A 364 -53.78 12.74 -3.82
N ARG A 365 -54.16 12.71 -2.53
CA ARG A 365 -54.60 13.91 -1.81
C ARG A 365 -53.49 14.96 -1.73
N ILE A 366 -52.26 14.54 -1.47
CA ILE A 366 -51.09 15.43 -1.45
C ILE A 366 -50.80 15.99 -2.86
N GLU A 367 -50.94 15.19 -3.91
CA GLU A 367 -50.82 15.65 -5.32
C GLU A 367 -51.92 16.67 -5.68
N GLU A 368 -53.15 16.47 -5.21
CA GLU A 368 -54.26 17.41 -5.37
C GLU A 368 -54.03 18.73 -4.59
N GLU A 369 -53.51 18.65 -3.36
CA GLU A 369 -53.12 19.82 -2.56
C GLU A 369 -51.93 20.59 -3.19
N MET A 370 -50.96 19.86 -3.75
CA MET A 370 -49.83 20.43 -4.50
C MET A 370 -50.31 21.17 -5.75
N ALA A 371 -51.30 20.64 -6.45
CA ALA A 371 -51.89 21.27 -7.62
C ALA A 371 -52.73 22.52 -7.27
N ALA A 372 -53.36 22.53 -6.08
CA ALA A 372 -54.15 23.66 -5.59
C ALA A 372 -53.32 24.85 -5.08
N THR A 373 -52.07 24.61 -4.63
CA THR A 373 -51.22 25.63 -3.98
C THR A 373 -50.44 26.52 -4.98
N GLY A 374 -50.59 26.29 -6.29
CA GLY A 374 -50.16 27.24 -7.34
C GLY A 374 -49.20 26.69 -8.41
N PRO A 375 -48.69 27.56 -9.32
CA PRO A 375 -47.89 27.17 -10.50
C PRO A 375 -46.59 26.43 -10.17
N THR A 376 -45.99 26.74 -9.02
CA THR A 376 -44.74 26.11 -8.55
C THR A 376 -44.95 24.65 -8.12
N GLY A 377 -46.12 24.32 -7.56
CA GLY A 377 -46.45 22.94 -7.16
C GLY A 377 -46.66 22.03 -8.38
N VAL A 378 -47.30 22.57 -9.43
CA VAL A 378 -47.50 21.86 -10.71
C VAL A 378 -46.16 21.60 -11.42
N ALA A 379 -45.24 22.57 -11.43
CA ALA A 379 -43.91 22.38 -12.02
C ALA A 379 -43.08 21.29 -11.30
N ILE A 380 -43.20 21.17 -9.97
CA ILE A 380 -42.53 20.11 -9.19
C ILE A 380 -43.15 18.75 -9.46
N LEU A 381 -44.49 18.68 -9.57
CA LEU A 381 -45.18 17.45 -9.99
C LEU A 381 -44.80 17.05 -11.42
N GLU A 382 -44.72 17.98 -12.35
CA GLU A 382 -44.29 17.72 -13.72
C GLU A 382 -42.84 17.20 -13.76
N GLN A 383 -41.92 17.77 -12.96
CA GLN A 383 -40.56 17.23 -12.80
C GLN A 383 -40.54 15.82 -12.19
N LEU A 384 -41.41 15.52 -11.23
CA LEU A 384 -41.57 14.17 -10.64
C LEU A 384 -42.16 13.17 -11.65
N HIS A 385 -43.14 13.58 -12.45
CA HIS A 385 -43.82 12.72 -13.43
C HIS A 385 -42.99 12.50 -14.70
N ALA A 386 -42.35 13.55 -15.23
CA ALA A 386 -41.43 13.46 -16.38
C ALA A 386 -40.27 12.51 -16.08
N THR A 387 -39.77 12.53 -14.83
CA THR A 387 -38.70 11.64 -14.45
C THR A 387 -39.16 10.23 -14.10
N ARG A 388 -40.35 10.02 -13.51
CA ARG A 388 -40.96 8.69 -13.38
C ARG A 388 -41.24 8.03 -14.73
N ALA A 389 -41.69 8.78 -15.73
CA ALA A 389 -41.85 8.27 -17.10
C ALA A 389 -40.51 7.81 -17.69
N SER A 390 -39.44 8.60 -17.51
CA SER A 390 -38.09 8.23 -17.95
C SER A 390 -37.48 7.04 -17.20
N ALA A 391 -37.77 6.91 -15.89
CA ALA A 391 -37.30 5.80 -15.06
C ALA A 391 -38.03 4.51 -15.40
N MET A 392 -39.36 4.57 -15.61
CA MET A 392 -40.16 3.43 -16.03
C MET A 392 -39.81 2.97 -17.46
N GLU A 393 -39.43 3.90 -18.34
CA GLU A 393 -38.93 3.60 -19.69
C GLU A 393 -37.53 2.98 -19.68
N ARG A 394 -36.60 3.47 -18.84
CA ARG A 394 -35.29 2.82 -18.62
C ARG A 394 -35.43 1.44 -18.00
N GLN A 395 -36.35 1.26 -17.05
CA GLN A 395 -36.61 -0.02 -16.41
C GLN A 395 -37.24 -1.02 -17.40
N LYS A 396 -38.16 -0.57 -18.27
CA LYS A 396 -38.74 -1.38 -19.33
C LYS A 396 -37.75 -1.73 -20.45
N ASN A 397 -36.81 -0.84 -20.76
CA ASN A 397 -35.73 -1.12 -21.70
C ASN A 397 -34.68 -2.08 -21.11
N MET A 398 -34.36 -1.96 -19.82
CA MET A 398 -33.55 -2.95 -19.10
C MET A 398 -34.24 -4.32 -19.01
N GLU A 399 -35.54 -4.37 -18.70
CA GLU A 399 -36.28 -5.63 -18.69
C GLU A 399 -36.30 -6.30 -20.08
N LYS A 400 -36.41 -5.50 -21.15
CA LYS A 400 -36.31 -6.02 -22.52
C LYS A 400 -34.91 -6.53 -22.84
N SER A 401 -33.85 -5.82 -22.47
CA SER A 401 -32.47 -6.27 -22.71
C SER A 401 -32.14 -7.52 -21.90
N ILE A 402 -32.54 -7.58 -20.63
CA ILE A 402 -32.39 -8.77 -19.76
C ILE A 402 -33.19 -9.95 -20.31
N ARG A 403 -34.40 -9.72 -20.84
CA ARG A 403 -35.23 -10.78 -21.45
C ARG A 403 -34.65 -11.28 -22.77
N GLU A 404 -34.01 -10.42 -23.55
CA GLU A 404 -33.27 -10.81 -24.77
C GLU A 404 -31.98 -11.57 -24.44
N GLU A 405 -31.27 -11.14 -23.40
CA GLU A 405 -30.06 -11.81 -22.90
C GLU A 405 -30.37 -13.19 -22.30
N ALA A 406 -31.47 -13.30 -21.53
CA ALA A 406 -31.98 -14.58 -21.03
C ALA A 406 -32.47 -15.50 -22.16
N ARG A 407 -32.97 -14.95 -23.28
CA ARG A 407 -33.28 -15.75 -24.48
C ARG A 407 -32.01 -16.26 -25.15
N ARG A 408 -30.97 -15.42 -25.29
CA ARG A 408 -29.66 -15.84 -25.81
C ARG A 408 -29.03 -16.96 -24.97
N LEU A 409 -29.03 -16.81 -23.64
CA LEU A 409 -28.50 -17.83 -22.72
C LEU A 409 -29.33 -19.12 -22.73
N LYS A 410 -30.64 -19.03 -23.01
CA LYS A 410 -31.52 -20.21 -23.16
C LYS A 410 -31.27 -20.96 -24.48
N ASP A 411 -30.92 -20.25 -25.55
CA ASP A 411 -30.56 -20.87 -26.83
C ASP A 411 -29.16 -21.50 -26.77
N GLU A 412 -28.21 -20.93 -26.02
CA GLU A 412 -26.88 -21.53 -25.78
C GLU A 412 -26.93 -22.77 -24.84
N SER A 413 -27.83 -22.77 -23.86
CA SER A 413 -27.99 -23.91 -22.92
C SER A 413 -28.78 -25.09 -23.49
N SER A 414 -29.42 -24.94 -24.66
CA SER A 414 -30.19 -26.02 -25.29
C SER A 414 -29.34 -27.05 -26.06
N ALA A 415 -28.01 -26.88 -26.11
CA ALA A 415 -27.07 -27.79 -26.78
C ALA A 415 -26.40 -28.83 -25.87
N SER A 416 -26.71 -28.89 -24.56
CA SER A 416 -26.15 -29.90 -23.65
C SER A 416 -27.21 -30.45 -22.70
N GLY A 417 -27.46 -31.76 -22.81
CA GLY A 417 -28.59 -32.45 -22.18
C GLY A 417 -28.52 -32.64 -20.65
N ALA A 418 -29.66 -32.32 -20.02
CA ALA A 418 -30.42 -33.13 -19.04
C ALA A 418 -29.89 -33.42 -17.62
N ARG A 419 -30.68 -32.88 -16.67
CA ARG A 419 -31.14 -33.39 -15.34
C ARG A 419 -30.31 -33.08 -14.07
N ARG A 420 -30.83 -32.13 -13.27
CA ARG A 420 -31.46 -32.40 -11.96
C ARG A 420 -32.25 -31.17 -11.48
N GLY A 421 -33.51 -31.40 -11.09
CA GLY A 421 -34.39 -30.38 -10.54
C GLY A 421 -34.30 -30.30 -9.00
N ALA A 422 -34.42 -29.09 -8.47
CA ALA A 422 -34.83 -28.82 -7.10
C ALA A 422 -35.33 -27.36 -6.99
N THR A 423 -36.62 -27.24 -6.64
CA THR A 423 -37.26 -26.17 -5.85
C THR A 423 -37.01 -24.69 -6.24
N ASN A 424 -37.97 -24.13 -6.98
CA ASN A 424 -38.23 -22.69 -7.10
C ASN A 424 -38.65 -22.09 -5.75
N ARG A 425 -37.72 -21.51 -5.00
CA ARG A 425 -38.06 -20.60 -3.89
C ARG A 425 -37.05 -19.46 -3.63
N ASP A 426 -36.16 -19.17 -4.59
CA ASP A 426 -35.11 -18.15 -4.45
C ASP A 426 -34.99 -17.27 -5.72
N SER A 427 -36.07 -16.62 -6.15
CA SER A 427 -35.99 -15.61 -7.23
C SER A 427 -35.88 -14.17 -6.72
N ASP A 428 -36.28 -13.89 -5.48
CA ASP A 428 -36.23 -12.53 -4.90
C ASP A 428 -34.91 -12.22 -4.18
N SER A 429 -34.01 -13.18 -4.06
CA SER A 429 -32.71 -13.04 -3.38
C SER A 429 -31.52 -12.83 -4.34
N ALA A 430 -31.75 -12.80 -5.66
CA ALA A 430 -30.69 -12.66 -6.67
C ALA A 430 -30.08 -11.26 -6.75
N TRP A 431 -30.81 -10.21 -6.32
CA TRP A 431 -30.33 -8.82 -6.38
C TRP A 431 -29.46 -8.42 -5.18
N ILE A 432 -29.63 -9.08 -4.03
CA ILE A 432 -28.83 -8.81 -2.80
C ILE A 432 -27.50 -9.59 -2.82
N LYS A 433 -27.38 -10.64 -3.63
CA LYS A 433 -26.14 -11.44 -3.81
C LYS A 433 -25.10 -10.82 -4.75
N GLY A 434 -25.27 -9.56 -5.14
CA GLY A 434 -24.29 -8.83 -5.97
C GLY A 434 -23.14 -8.20 -5.18
N GLN A 435 -23.27 -8.07 -3.85
CA GLN A 435 -22.18 -7.60 -3.01
C GLN A 435 -21.15 -8.72 -2.82
N ARG A 436 -19.93 -8.48 -3.32
CA ARG A 436 -18.79 -9.35 -3.07
C ARG A 436 -18.48 -9.32 -1.57
N GLU A 437 -18.33 -10.50 -0.98
CA GLU A 437 -17.89 -10.59 0.41
C GLU A 437 -16.46 -10.05 0.53
N LEU A 438 -16.23 -9.14 1.48
CA LEU A 438 -14.90 -8.65 1.79
C LEU A 438 -14.16 -9.74 2.55
N LEU A 439 -13.08 -10.23 1.95
CA LEU A 439 -12.20 -11.23 2.56
C LEU A 439 -11.02 -10.53 3.21
N ASP A 440 -10.63 -11.02 4.37
CA ASP A 440 -9.35 -10.69 4.98
C ASP A 440 -8.23 -11.49 4.28
N LEU A 441 -7.36 -10.79 3.58
CA LEU A 441 -6.28 -11.41 2.80
C LEU A 441 -5.10 -11.85 3.69
N GLU A 442 -4.93 -11.24 4.86
CA GLU A 442 -3.81 -11.54 5.75
C GLU A 442 -4.01 -12.90 6.44
N SER A 443 -5.23 -13.20 6.90
CA SER A 443 -5.55 -14.53 7.45
C SER A 443 -5.51 -15.67 6.43
N LEU A 444 -5.65 -15.38 5.14
CA LEU A 444 -5.54 -16.36 4.06
C LEU A 444 -4.09 -16.58 3.61
N ALA A 445 -3.18 -15.65 3.92
CA ALA A 445 -1.78 -15.74 3.53
C ALA A 445 -1.04 -16.78 4.38
N PHE A 446 -0.11 -17.50 3.76
CA PHE A 446 0.77 -18.42 4.47
C PHE A 446 1.99 -17.66 5.03
N SER A 447 1.98 -17.37 6.33
CA SER A 447 3.05 -16.61 7.00
C SER A 447 4.45 -17.24 6.90
N GLN A 448 4.53 -18.56 6.79
CA GLN A 448 5.79 -19.32 6.69
C GLN A 448 6.39 -19.35 5.27
N GLY A 449 5.69 -18.83 4.25
CA GLY A 449 6.18 -18.78 2.87
C GLY A 449 6.71 -20.13 2.37
N GLY A 450 7.95 -20.12 1.85
CA GLY A 450 8.64 -21.31 1.33
C GLY A 450 8.95 -22.42 2.34
N LEU A 451 8.80 -22.18 3.64
CA LEU A 451 8.96 -23.19 4.70
C LEU A 451 7.65 -23.91 5.04
N LEU A 452 6.52 -23.46 4.50
CA LEU A 452 5.22 -24.06 4.78
C LEU A 452 5.21 -25.53 4.33
N MET A 453 4.95 -26.43 5.28
CA MET A 453 4.72 -27.84 4.98
C MET A 453 3.23 -28.13 4.95
N SER A 454 2.63 -28.18 3.76
CA SER A 454 1.22 -28.55 3.60
C SER A 454 0.93 -29.99 4.05
N GLU A 455 1.90 -30.89 3.86
CA GLU A 455 1.83 -32.27 4.35
C GLU A 455 2.42 -32.38 5.75
N LYS A 456 1.58 -32.71 6.73
CA LYS A 456 1.99 -32.87 8.14
C LYS A 456 2.85 -34.11 8.41
N LYS A 457 3.00 -35.02 7.43
CA LYS A 457 3.68 -36.30 7.59
C LYS A 457 4.73 -36.49 6.50
N CYS A 458 6.00 -36.57 6.87
CA CYS A 458 7.09 -36.93 5.97
C CYS A 458 7.35 -38.44 6.03
N GLU A 459 7.10 -39.15 4.93
CA GLU A 459 7.41 -40.58 4.81
C GLU A 459 8.82 -40.78 4.25
N LEU A 460 9.67 -41.44 5.02
CA LEU A 460 11.05 -41.72 4.62
C LEU A 460 11.15 -43.02 3.80
N PRO A 461 12.14 -43.12 2.88
CA PRO A 461 12.42 -44.35 2.17
C PRO A 461 12.68 -45.55 3.11
N ARG A 462 12.46 -46.76 2.59
CA ARG A 462 12.81 -48.01 3.30
C ARG A 462 14.29 -47.98 3.68
N ASP A 463 14.63 -48.57 4.82
CA ASP A 463 15.97 -48.59 5.43
C ASP A 463 16.50 -47.25 5.96
N SER A 464 15.64 -46.21 6.01
CA SER A 464 15.95 -45.00 6.76
C SER A 464 15.83 -45.25 8.27
N TYR A 465 16.81 -44.80 9.05
CA TYR A 465 16.79 -44.93 10.51
C TYR A 465 17.13 -43.60 11.18
N ARG A 466 16.70 -43.44 12.44
CA ARG A 466 16.98 -42.26 13.25
C ARG A 466 17.87 -42.63 14.44
N LYS A 467 18.89 -41.82 14.69
CA LYS A 467 19.81 -41.96 15.84
C LYS A 467 19.73 -40.69 16.66
N ALA A 468 19.26 -40.81 17.89
CA ALA A 468 19.26 -39.71 18.84
C ALA A 468 20.67 -39.54 19.42
N HIS A 469 21.23 -38.34 19.29
CA HIS A 469 22.47 -37.93 19.94
C HIS A 469 22.17 -36.87 21.01
N LYS A 470 23.16 -36.55 21.84
CA LYS A 470 23.00 -35.46 22.83
C LYS A 470 22.98 -34.12 22.10
N GLY A 471 21.80 -33.52 21.96
CA GLY A 471 21.59 -32.18 21.37
C GLY A 471 21.20 -32.16 19.89
N TYR A 472 21.15 -33.31 19.21
CA TYR A 472 20.67 -33.39 17.83
C TYR A 472 20.12 -34.79 17.51
N GLU A 473 19.24 -34.88 16.52
CA GLU A 473 18.76 -36.15 15.96
C GLU A 473 19.37 -36.32 14.56
N GLU A 474 20.08 -37.43 14.35
CA GLU A 474 20.60 -37.78 13.02
C GLU A 474 19.61 -38.71 12.32
N VAL A 475 19.11 -38.28 11.17
CA VAL A 475 18.25 -39.10 10.30
C VAL A 475 19.08 -39.56 9.11
N PHE A 476 19.37 -40.86 9.03
CA PHE A 476 20.09 -41.46 7.91
C PHE A 476 19.09 -41.89 6.84
N VAL A 477 19.24 -41.34 5.64
CA VAL A 477 18.46 -41.73 4.45
C VAL A 477 19.41 -42.38 3.45
N PRO A 478 19.24 -43.67 3.11
CA PRO A 478 20.13 -44.37 2.18
C PRO A 478 20.01 -43.83 0.75
N ARG A 479 21.05 -44.02 -0.06
CA ARG A 479 21.00 -43.71 -1.50
C ARG A 479 19.99 -44.64 -2.18
N LEU A 480 19.04 -44.06 -2.91
CA LEU A 480 18.09 -44.79 -3.75
C LEU A 480 18.82 -45.52 -4.88
N GLU A 481 18.54 -46.81 -5.06
CA GLU A 481 19.02 -47.56 -6.21
C GLU A 481 18.34 -47.06 -7.50
N SER A 482 19.11 -47.03 -8.59
CA SER A 482 18.57 -46.64 -9.89
C SER A 482 17.54 -47.67 -10.35
N LYS A 483 16.37 -47.19 -10.79
CA LYS A 483 15.32 -48.05 -11.32
C LYS A 483 15.87 -48.88 -12.50
N VAL A 484 15.44 -50.13 -12.64
CA VAL A 484 15.80 -50.96 -13.80
C VAL A 484 15.23 -50.32 -15.08
N PHE A 485 15.91 -50.51 -16.21
CA PHE A 485 15.41 -50.10 -17.54
C PHE A 485 14.11 -50.83 -17.84
N GLN A 486 13.09 -50.10 -18.31
CA GLN A 486 11.84 -50.72 -18.74
C GLN A 486 12.03 -51.43 -20.10
N PRO A 487 11.25 -52.47 -20.42
CA PRO A 487 11.34 -53.13 -21.73
C PRO A 487 11.02 -52.12 -22.85
N GLY A 488 12.00 -51.81 -23.70
CA GLY A 488 11.89 -50.81 -24.78
C GLY A 488 12.49 -49.44 -24.49
N GLU A 489 13.04 -49.22 -23.29
CA GLU A 489 13.73 -47.97 -22.96
C GLU A 489 15.18 -47.99 -23.46
N VAL A 490 15.46 -47.25 -24.54
CA VAL A 490 16.79 -47.15 -25.15
C VAL A 490 17.32 -45.73 -25.00
N LEU A 491 18.64 -45.61 -24.79
CA LEU A 491 19.31 -44.32 -24.80
C LEU A 491 19.44 -43.82 -26.23
N VAL A 492 19.04 -42.57 -26.47
CA VAL A 492 19.14 -41.94 -27.79
C VAL A 492 20.60 -41.52 -28.02
N ASN A 493 21.22 -42.04 -29.08
CA ASN A 493 22.55 -41.58 -29.48
C ASN A 493 22.45 -40.26 -30.21
N ILE A 494 23.48 -39.44 -30.11
CA ILE A 494 23.48 -38.14 -30.82
C ILE A 494 23.51 -38.34 -32.33
N SER A 495 24.11 -39.42 -32.80
CA SER A 495 24.10 -39.84 -34.21
C SER A 495 22.70 -40.14 -34.77
N ASP A 496 21.74 -40.49 -33.91
CA ASP A 496 20.36 -40.79 -34.33
C ASP A 496 19.52 -39.50 -34.49
N MET A 497 20.02 -38.36 -34.01
CA MET A 497 19.39 -37.05 -34.16
C MET A 497 19.77 -36.40 -35.48
N PRO A 498 18.97 -35.45 -36.02
CA PRO A 498 19.29 -34.76 -37.27
C PRO A 498 20.68 -34.09 -37.24
N GLU A 499 21.45 -34.21 -38.32
CA GLU A 499 22.86 -33.77 -38.39
C GLU A 499 23.07 -32.31 -38.00
N TRP A 500 22.11 -31.44 -38.34
CA TRP A 500 22.16 -30.02 -38.00
C TRP A 500 22.14 -29.75 -36.50
N THR A 501 21.65 -30.69 -35.67
CA THR A 501 21.58 -30.54 -34.21
C THR A 501 22.87 -30.93 -33.48
N HIS A 502 23.75 -31.71 -34.13
CA HIS A 502 24.96 -32.25 -33.50
C HIS A 502 25.89 -31.18 -32.89
N PRO A 503 26.09 -29.99 -33.50
CA PRO A 503 26.93 -28.94 -32.92
C PRO A 503 26.51 -28.48 -31.53
N ALA A 504 25.21 -28.47 -31.21
CA ALA A 504 24.70 -28.06 -29.89
C ALA A 504 25.08 -29.04 -28.77
N PHE A 505 25.36 -30.29 -29.13
CA PHE A 505 25.71 -31.37 -28.22
C PHE A 505 27.17 -31.81 -28.34
N ALA A 506 28.05 -30.92 -28.83
CA ALA A 506 29.47 -31.17 -28.95
C ALA A 506 30.07 -31.74 -27.65
N GLY A 507 30.82 -32.84 -27.76
CA GLY A 507 31.44 -33.54 -26.63
C GLY A 507 30.57 -34.61 -25.95
N MET A 508 29.31 -34.77 -26.35
CA MET A 508 28.44 -35.85 -25.87
C MET A 508 28.30 -36.95 -26.92
N LYS A 509 28.13 -38.21 -26.48
CA LYS A 509 27.90 -39.37 -27.37
C LYS A 509 26.43 -39.82 -27.39
N GLN A 510 25.78 -39.77 -26.23
CA GLN A 510 24.40 -40.20 -26.01
C GLN A 510 23.72 -39.32 -24.96
N LEU A 511 22.40 -39.24 -25.02
CA LEU A 511 21.58 -38.55 -24.03
C LEU A 511 21.45 -39.37 -22.73
N ASN A 512 21.22 -38.69 -21.59
CA ASN A 512 20.91 -39.38 -20.33
C ASN A 512 19.50 -40.02 -20.40
N ARG A 513 19.22 -41.00 -19.54
CA ARG A 513 17.93 -41.71 -19.49
C ARG A 513 16.71 -40.78 -19.47
N VAL A 514 16.73 -39.76 -18.61
CA VAL A 514 15.62 -38.78 -18.51
C VAL A 514 15.48 -37.99 -19.82
N GLN A 515 16.59 -37.58 -20.41
CA GLN A 515 16.61 -36.83 -21.68
C GLN A 515 16.12 -37.71 -22.84
N SER A 516 16.53 -38.97 -22.91
CA SER A 516 16.08 -39.93 -23.93
C SER A 516 14.58 -40.21 -23.84
N ARG A 517 14.03 -40.35 -22.62
CA ARG A 517 12.59 -40.57 -22.42
C ARG A 517 11.74 -39.36 -22.84
N VAL A 518 12.26 -38.16 -22.64
CA VAL A 518 11.55 -36.91 -22.95
C VAL A 518 11.90 -36.39 -24.35
N TYR A 519 12.86 -37.01 -25.05
CA TYR A 519 13.34 -36.57 -26.36
C TYR A 519 12.20 -36.40 -27.37
N ASP A 520 11.34 -37.40 -27.51
CA ASP A 520 10.20 -37.36 -28.43
C ASP A 520 9.27 -36.18 -28.12
N ALA A 521 8.98 -35.96 -26.85
CA ALA A 521 8.16 -34.85 -26.38
C ALA A 521 8.81 -33.47 -26.49
N ALA A 522 10.12 -33.37 -26.25
CA ALA A 522 10.84 -32.11 -26.29
C ALA A 522 11.18 -31.68 -27.72
N PHE A 523 11.58 -32.62 -28.58
CA PHE A 523 12.16 -32.34 -29.89
C PHE A 523 11.19 -32.56 -31.07
N ASN A 524 10.31 -33.57 -31.03
CA ASN A 524 9.41 -33.85 -32.17
C ASN A 524 8.09 -33.08 -32.09
N HIS A 525 7.74 -32.55 -30.92
CA HIS A 525 6.45 -31.93 -30.68
C HIS A 525 6.53 -30.56 -30.00
N SER A 526 5.54 -29.71 -30.28
CA SER A 526 5.43 -28.32 -29.79
C SER A 526 4.53 -28.12 -28.58
N TYR A 527 4.03 -29.19 -27.96
CA TYR A 527 3.19 -29.07 -26.76
C TYR A 527 3.97 -28.59 -25.54
N ASN A 528 3.24 -28.00 -24.59
CA ASN A 528 3.78 -27.60 -23.29
C ASN A 528 4.38 -28.82 -22.57
N LEU A 529 5.45 -28.61 -21.82
CA LEU A 529 6.17 -29.67 -21.12
C LEU A 529 6.37 -29.31 -19.64
N LEU A 530 6.07 -30.23 -18.74
CA LEU A 530 6.46 -30.13 -17.33
C LEU A 530 7.39 -31.30 -17.00
N LEU A 531 8.66 -31.00 -16.73
CA LEU A 531 9.66 -31.99 -16.34
C LEU A 531 9.93 -31.91 -14.84
N CYS A 532 9.50 -32.92 -14.09
CA CYS A 532 9.85 -33.09 -12.68
C CYS A 532 11.00 -34.09 -12.56
N ALA A 533 12.22 -33.59 -12.37
CA ALA A 533 13.43 -34.41 -12.27
C ALA A 533 14.40 -33.85 -11.22
N PRO A 534 15.10 -34.72 -10.46
CA PRO A 534 16.00 -34.27 -9.40
C PRO A 534 17.12 -33.38 -9.92
N THR A 535 17.65 -32.52 -9.06
CA THR A 535 18.78 -31.64 -9.39
C THR A 535 19.97 -32.47 -9.87
N GLY A 536 20.57 -32.07 -10.99
CA GLY A 536 21.64 -32.83 -11.65
C GLY A 536 21.18 -33.90 -12.64
N ALA A 537 19.86 -34.13 -12.83
CA ALA A 537 19.35 -35.06 -13.85
C ALA A 537 19.58 -34.59 -15.31
N GLY A 538 20.06 -33.35 -15.50
CA GLY A 538 20.35 -32.77 -16.81
C GLY A 538 19.16 -32.03 -17.43
N LYS A 539 18.39 -31.29 -16.61
CA LYS A 539 17.23 -30.45 -17.01
C LYS A 539 17.60 -29.45 -18.11
N THR A 540 18.80 -28.86 -18.04
CA THR A 540 19.32 -27.89 -19.02
C THR A 540 19.42 -28.46 -20.44
N ASN A 541 19.78 -29.74 -20.61
CA ASN A 541 19.80 -30.35 -21.96
C ASN A 541 18.39 -30.62 -22.49
N VAL A 542 17.40 -30.84 -21.61
CA VAL A 542 16.00 -30.94 -22.05
C VAL A 542 15.50 -29.57 -22.53
N ALA A 543 15.84 -28.49 -21.81
CA ALA A 543 15.61 -27.13 -22.29
C ALA A 543 16.27 -26.90 -23.66
N MET A 544 17.51 -27.34 -23.84
CA MET A 544 18.22 -27.26 -25.13
C MET A 544 17.48 -27.98 -26.26
N LEU A 545 16.93 -29.17 -26.02
CA LEU A 545 16.12 -29.88 -27.00
C LEU A 545 14.89 -29.07 -27.43
N THR A 546 14.21 -28.42 -26.48
CA THR A 546 13.06 -27.55 -26.79
C THR A 546 13.47 -26.27 -27.54
N ILE A 547 14.65 -25.72 -27.25
CA ILE A 547 15.23 -24.58 -27.99
C ILE A 547 15.54 -25.00 -29.44
N LEU A 548 16.22 -26.13 -29.62
CA LEU A 548 16.53 -26.66 -30.95
C LEU A 548 15.26 -26.95 -31.73
N GLN A 549 14.23 -27.51 -31.10
CA GLN A 549 12.93 -27.74 -31.73
C GLN A 549 12.33 -26.44 -32.31
N GLN A 550 12.40 -25.33 -31.57
CA GLN A 550 11.97 -24.02 -32.08
C GLN A 550 12.85 -23.50 -33.21
N ILE A 551 14.17 -23.60 -33.07
CA ILE A 551 15.11 -23.22 -34.14
C ILE A 551 14.84 -24.01 -35.43
N GLY A 552 14.54 -25.30 -35.30
CA GLY A 552 14.22 -26.18 -36.42
C GLY A 552 12.94 -25.81 -37.17
N LEU A 553 11.94 -25.23 -36.49
CA LEU A 553 10.71 -24.72 -37.13
C LEU A 553 10.97 -23.47 -37.99
N HIS A 554 12.02 -22.71 -37.67
CA HIS A 554 12.43 -21.50 -38.38
C HIS A 554 13.63 -21.73 -39.31
N MET A 555 13.94 -22.99 -39.61
CA MET A 555 15.02 -23.36 -40.53
C MET A 555 14.46 -23.54 -41.95
N LYS A 556 15.03 -22.82 -42.93
CA LYS A 556 14.70 -22.95 -44.36
C LYS A 556 15.98 -23.26 -45.14
N ASP A 557 15.99 -24.34 -45.90
CA ASP A 557 17.12 -24.74 -46.77
C ASP A 557 18.50 -24.77 -46.09
N GLY A 558 18.54 -25.16 -44.81
CA GLY A 558 19.79 -25.24 -44.04
C GLY A 558 20.22 -23.93 -43.37
N VAL A 559 19.49 -22.83 -43.57
CA VAL A 559 19.75 -21.53 -42.96
C VAL A 559 18.68 -21.22 -41.90
N VAL A 560 19.11 -20.78 -40.72
CA VAL A 560 18.21 -20.41 -39.62
C VAL A 560 17.74 -18.97 -39.83
N ASP A 561 16.43 -18.75 -39.89
CA ASP A 561 15.84 -17.42 -39.88
C ASP A 561 15.68 -16.92 -38.43
N ASN A 562 16.59 -16.05 -38.01
CA ASN A 562 16.67 -15.54 -36.64
C ASN A 562 15.78 -14.30 -36.37
N THR A 563 14.91 -13.92 -37.31
CA THR A 563 14.06 -12.72 -37.18
C THR A 563 12.64 -13.01 -36.70
N GLY A 564 12.15 -14.23 -36.86
CA GLY A 564 10.74 -14.59 -36.65
C GLY A 564 10.37 -15.14 -35.27
N TYR A 565 11.31 -15.24 -34.32
CA TYR A 565 11.04 -15.84 -33.01
C TYR A 565 11.91 -15.24 -31.90
N LYS A 566 11.40 -15.32 -30.67
CA LYS A 566 12.15 -15.11 -29.43
C LYS A 566 11.88 -16.24 -28.44
N ILE A 567 12.89 -16.53 -27.63
CA ILE A 567 12.84 -17.53 -26.56
C ILE A 567 13.19 -16.83 -25.26
N VAL A 568 12.39 -17.07 -24.23
CA VAL A 568 12.62 -16.52 -22.89
C VAL A 568 12.99 -17.67 -21.97
N TYR A 569 14.13 -17.56 -21.30
CA TYR A 569 14.58 -18.48 -20.27
C TYR A 569 14.54 -17.77 -18.91
N VAL A 570 13.61 -18.18 -18.05
CA VAL A 570 13.43 -17.64 -16.72
C VAL A 570 14.19 -18.54 -15.74
N ALA A 571 15.18 -18.00 -15.05
CA ALA A 571 15.95 -18.71 -14.03
C ALA A 571 15.78 -18.06 -12.64
N PRO A 572 15.72 -18.84 -11.55
CA PRO A 572 15.42 -18.34 -10.21
C PRO A 572 16.47 -17.38 -9.65
N MET A 573 17.75 -17.57 -9.99
CA MET A 573 18.87 -16.83 -9.39
C MET A 573 19.71 -16.12 -10.45
N LYS A 574 20.20 -14.92 -10.11
CA LYS A 574 21.07 -14.13 -11.00
C LYS A 574 22.37 -14.85 -11.38
N ALA A 575 22.99 -15.56 -10.43
CA ALA A 575 24.19 -16.34 -10.72
C ALA A 575 23.93 -17.43 -11.78
N LEU A 576 22.76 -18.09 -11.69
CA LEU A 576 22.35 -19.11 -12.65
C LEU A 576 22.06 -18.52 -14.02
N VAL A 577 21.52 -17.29 -14.10
CA VAL A 577 21.32 -16.57 -15.37
C VAL A 577 22.65 -16.41 -16.12
N ALA A 578 23.69 -15.90 -15.45
CA ALA A 578 24.99 -15.68 -16.09
C ALA A 578 25.64 -16.99 -16.58
N GLU A 579 25.52 -18.07 -15.79
CA GLU A 579 25.99 -19.40 -16.17
C GLU A 579 25.24 -19.94 -17.41
N VAL A 580 23.91 -19.84 -17.41
CA VAL A 580 23.06 -20.30 -18.51
C VAL A 580 23.34 -19.51 -19.79
N VAL A 581 23.54 -18.19 -19.71
CA VAL A 581 23.92 -17.35 -20.86
C VAL A 581 25.25 -17.82 -21.45
N GLY A 582 26.27 -18.05 -20.62
CA GLY A 582 27.57 -18.56 -21.07
C GLY A 582 27.46 -19.93 -21.74
N ASN A 583 26.69 -20.84 -21.15
CA ASN A 583 26.49 -22.20 -21.67
C ASN A 583 25.71 -22.20 -23.00
N LEU A 584 24.57 -21.52 -23.05
CA LEU A 584 23.74 -21.43 -24.25
C LEU A 584 24.44 -20.67 -25.39
N SER A 585 25.14 -19.58 -25.08
CA SER A 585 25.89 -18.82 -26.09
C SER A 585 26.99 -19.65 -26.75
N ASN A 586 27.74 -20.43 -25.96
CA ASN A 586 28.78 -21.32 -26.49
C ASN A 586 28.21 -22.44 -27.37
N ARG A 587 27.11 -23.06 -26.93
CA ARG A 587 26.50 -24.19 -27.65
C ARG A 587 25.70 -23.78 -28.88
N LEU A 588 25.11 -22.58 -28.87
CA LEU A 588 24.26 -22.10 -29.97
C LEU A 588 25.02 -21.22 -30.98
N LYS A 589 26.32 -21.00 -30.77
CA LYS A 589 27.18 -20.18 -31.62
C LYS A 589 27.16 -20.62 -33.09
N SER A 590 27.10 -21.93 -33.36
CA SER A 590 27.03 -22.49 -34.72
C SER A 590 25.74 -22.16 -35.48
N PHE A 591 24.69 -21.76 -34.77
CA PHE A 591 23.37 -21.43 -35.34
C PHE A 591 23.18 -19.92 -35.55
N GLY A 592 24.19 -19.10 -35.22
CA GLY A 592 24.09 -17.63 -35.31
C GLY A 592 23.09 -17.01 -34.32
N VAL A 593 22.72 -17.75 -33.28
CA VAL A 593 21.76 -17.33 -32.25
C VAL A 593 22.47 -16.46 -31.22
N VAL A 594 21.94 -15.27 -30.98
CA VAL A 594 22.44 -14.34 -29.97
C VAL A 594 21.66 -14.55 -28.67
N VAL A 595 22.40 -14.82 -27.59
CA VAL A 595 21.88 -14.98 -26.23
C VAL A 595 22.32 -13.79 -25.39
N ARG A 596 21.39 -13.14 -24.70
CA ARG A 596 21.70 -12.02 -23.79
C ARG A 596 21.04 -12.21 -22.43
N GLU A 597 21.69 -11.65 -21.43
CA GLU A 597 21.16 -11.50 -20.08
C GLU A 597 20.24 -10.27 -20.00
N LEU A 598 19.11 -10.44 -19.32
CA LEU A 598 18.22 -9.36 -18.89
C LEU A 598 17.92 -9.56 -17.40
N SER A 599 18.85 -9.19 -16.53
CA SER A 599 18.72 -9.39 -15.07
C SER A 599 19.27 -8.21 -14.26
N GLY A 600 18.73 -7.99 -13.06
CA GLY A 600 19.14 -6.90 -12.17
C GLY A 600 19.13 -5.53 -12.88
N ASP A 601 20.28 -4.86 -12.85
CA ASP A 601 20.49 -3.53 -13.44
C ASP A 601 20.76 -3.56 -14.95
N GLN A 602 21.03 -4.73 -15.54
CA GLN A 602 21.25 -4.83 -16.98
C GLN A 602 19.93 -4.75 -17.71
N ASN A 603 19.73 -3.64 -18.42
CA ASN A 603 18.66 -3.45 -19.39
C ASN A 603 19.26 -3.51 -20.79
N LEU A 604 18.58 -4.21 -21.68
CA LEU A 604 18.92 -4.21 -23.11
C LEU A 604 18.22 -3.04 -23.79
N THR A 605 18.94 -2.37 -24.69
CA THR A 605 18.30 -1.38 -25.56
C THR A 605 17.37 -2.06 -26.56
N ARG A 606 16.46 -1.29 -27.15
CA ARG A 606 15.48 -1.82 -28.11
C ARG A 606 16.12 -2.49 -29.32
N GLU A 607 17.24 -1.96 -29.78
CA GLU A 607 18.08 -2.54 -30.85
C GLU A 607 18.71 -3.86 -30.41
N GLN A 608 19.28 -3.91 -29.21
CA GLN A 608 19.88 -5.13 -28.66
C GLN A 608 18.82 -6.24 -28.46
N ILE A 609 17.61 -5.89 -28.04
CA ILE A 609 16.50 -6.84 -27.91
C ILE A 609 16.11 -7.39 -29.28
N ASN A 610 16.08 -6.56 -30.32
CA ASN A 610 15.78 -7.00 -31.68
C ASN A 610 16.82 -7.99 -32.21
N GLU A 611 18.10 -7.71 -32.00
CA GLU A 611 19.20 -8.59 -32.41
C GLU A 611 19.24 -9.91 -31.64
N THR A 612 18.69 -9.94 -30.42
CA THR A 612 18.73 -11.10 -29.51
C THR A 612 17.56 -12.06 -29.75
N GLN A 613 17.85 -13.35 -29.91
CA GLN A 613 16.83 -14.41 -30.04
C GLN A 613 16.49 -15.04 -28.71
N ILE A 614 17.47 -15.24 -27.82
CA ILE A 614 17.26 -15.85 -26.50
C ILE A 614 17.57 -14.84 -25.40
N ILE A 615 16.56 -14.57 -24.58
CA ILE A 615 16.65 -13.68 -23.43
C ILE A 615 16.64 -14.55 -22.17
N VAL A 616 17.73 -14.50 -21.40
CA VAL A 616 17.81 -15.17 -20.09
C VAL A 616 17.60 -14.15 -18.99
N THR A 617 16.63 -14.38 -18.11
CA THR A 617 16.14 -13.37 -17.17
C THR A 617 15.69 -13.99 -15.85
N THR A 618 15.48 -13.15 -14.83
CA THR A 618 14.83 -13.55 -13.58
C THR A 618 13.31 -13.35 -13.66
N PRO A 619 12.51 -14.08 -12.87
CA PRO A 619 11.06 -13.90 -12.84
C PRO A 619 10.65 -12.44 -12.64
N GLU A 620 11.24 -11.76 -11.65
CA GLU A 620 10.90 -10.37 -11.29
C GLU A 620 11.15 -9.42 -12.46
N LYS A 621 12.27 -9.62 -13.17
CA LYS A 621 12.65 -8.74 -14.26
C LYS A 621 11.72 -8.94 -15.44
N TRP A 622 11.38 -10.18 -15.76
CA TRP A 622 10.42 -10.48 -16.81
C TRP A 622 9.01 -9.98 -16.49
N ASP A 623 8.57 -10.07 -15.24
CA ASP A 623 7.28 -9.51 -14.82
C ASP A 623 7.26 -7.98 -15.02
N ILE A 624 8.30 -7.27 -14.61
CA ILE A 624 8.40 -5.80 -14.81
C ILE A 624 8.36 -5.45 -16.30
N VAL A 625 9.11 -6.17 -17.14
CA VAL A 625 9.17 -5.92 -18.60
C VAL A 625 7.80 -6.14 -19.25
N THR A 626 7.12 -7.22 -18.89
CA THR A 626 5.81 -7.54 -19.47
C THR A 626 4.67 -6.66 -18.93
N ARG A 627 4.86 -5.99 -17.78
CA ARG A 627 3.93 -4.95 -17.28
C ARG A 627 4.06 -3.62 -18.01
N LYS A 628 5.27 -3.25 -18.48
CA LYS A 628 5.47 -1.99 -19.20
C LYS A 628 4.90 -2.07 -20.62
N SER A 629 3.87 -1.27 -20.90
CA SER A 629 3.12 -1.28 -22.16
C SER A 629 3.97 -1.09 -23.44
N GLY A 630 5.16 -0.47 -23.33
CA GLY A 630 6.06 -0.24 -24.47
C GLY A 630 6.72 -1.51 -25.05
N ASP A 631 6.90 -2.56 -24.24
CA ASP A 631 7.64 -3.76 -24.65
C ASP A 631 6.75 -4.87 -25.24
N ARG A 632 5.45 -4.60 -25.43
CA ARG A 632 4.46 -5.57 -25.95
C ARG A 632 4.85 -6.15 -27.33
N THR A 633 5.52 -5.37 -28.17
CA THR A 633 5.93 -5.81 -29.52
C THR A 633 6.87 -7.03 -29.48
N TYR A 634 7.76 -7.12 -28.48
CA TYR A 634 8.68 -8.24 -28.36
C TYR A 634 8.04 -9.45 -27.70
N THR A 635 7.08 -9.23 -26.78
CA THR A 635 6.35 -10.32 -26.10
C THR A 635 5.50 -11.15 -27.07
N GLN A 636 5.02 -10.56 -28.17
CA GLN A 636 4.27 -11.27 -29.21
C GLN A 636 5.16 -12.20 -30.04
N LEU A 637 6.46 -11.87 -30.18
CA LEU A 637 7.43 -12.71 -30.89
C LEU A 637 7.92 -13.90 -30.05
N VAL A 638 7.56 -13.96 -28.75
CA VAL A 638 7.96 -15.07 -27.88
C VAL A 638 7.18 -16.32 -28.26
N LYS A 639 7.88 -17.33 -28.77
CA LYS A 639 7.30 -18.63 -29.17
C LYS A 639 7.59 -19.74 -28.16
N LEU A 640 8.58 -19.55 -27.29
CA LEU A 640 8.94 -20.50 -26.23
C LEU A 640 9.33 -19.75 -24.95
N MET A 641 8.73 -20.15 -23.84
CA MET A 641 9.09 -19.73 -22.50
C MET A 641 9.48 -20.94 -21.66
N ILE A 642 10.70 -20.91 -21.15
CA ILE A 642 11.26 -21.94 -20.28
C ILE A 642 11.33 -21.36 -18.87
N ILE A 643 10.69 -22.02 -17.91
CA ILE A 643 10.70 -21.64 -16.51
C ILE A 643 11.53 -22.71 -15.78
N ASP A 644 12.76 -22.34 -15.46
CA ASP A 644 13.65 -23.19 -14.67
C ASP A 644 13.32 -23.06 -13.18
N GLU A 645 13.42 -24.18 -12.48
CA GLU A 645 13.01 -24.31 -11.08
C GLU A 645 11.62 -23.72 -10.77
N ILE A 646 10.61 -24.15 -11.53
CA ILE A 646 9.19 -23.78 -11.34
C ILE A 646 8.65 -24.12 -9.94
N HIS A 647 9.35 -24.97 -9.18
CA HIS A 647 9.05 -25.23 -7.77
C HIS A 647 9.22 -23.99 -6.87
N LEU A 648 9.82 -22.91 -7.37
CA LEU A 648 9.81 -21.57 -6.76
C LEU A 648 8.39 -21.02 -6.57
N LEU A 649 7.36 -21.63 -7.18
CA LEU A 649 5.96 -21.34 -6.90
C LEU A 649 5.59 -21.48 -5.42
N HIS A 650 6.30 -22.33 -4.66
CA HIS A 650 6.09 -22.47 -3.22
C HIS A 650 6.82 -21.40 -2.38
N ASP A 651 7.68 -20.61 -3.00
CA ASP A 651 8.41 -19.53 -2.32
C ASP A 651 7.59 -18.23 -2.33
N ASN A 652 8.01 -17.22 -1.56
CA ASN A 652 7.43 -15.87 -1.57
C ASN A 652 7.48 -15.20 -2.94
N ARG A 653 8.34 -15.72 -3.84
CA ARG A 653 8.49 -15.28 -5.24
C ARG A 653 7.52 -15.98 -6.19
N GLY A 654 6.77 -16.97 -5.72
CA GLY A 654 5.79 -17.74 -6.49
C GLY A 654 4.73 -16.89 -7.20
N PRO A 655 4.12 -15.88 -6.55
CA PRO A 655 3.12 -15.02 -7.19
C PRO A 655 3.63 -14.30 -8.46
N VAL A 656 4.93 -14.03 -8.55
CA VAL A 656 5.55 -13.42 -9.74
C VAL A 656 5.51 -14.40 -10.90
N LEU A 657 5.87 -15.66 -10.67
CA LEU A 657 5.78 -16.72 -11.68
C LEU A 657 4.33 -16.98 -12.11
N GLU A 658 3.40 -17.02 -11.16
CA GLU A 658 1.97 -17.15 -11.47
C GLU A 658 1.48 -16.00 -12.36
N SER A 659 1.85 -14.76 -12.02
CA SER A 659 1.48 -13.59 -12.82
C SER A 659 2.00 -13.68 -14.25
N ILE A 660 3.25 -14.12 -14.44
CA ILE A 660 3.86 -14.32 -15.76
C ILE A 660 3.12 -15.39 -16.56
N VAL A 661 2.88 -16.56 -15.95
CA VAL A 661 2.21 -17.68 -16.61
C VAL A 661 0.76 -17.31 -16.95
N ALA A 662 0.01 -16.74 -16.01
CA ALA A 662 -1.37 -16.31 -16.23
C ALA A 662 -1.48 -15.25 -17.33
N ARG A 663 -0.57 -14.27 -17.35
CA ARG A 663 -0.51 -13.23 -18.39
C ARG A 663 -0.20 -13.83 -19.75
N THR A 664 0.72 -14.78 -19.81
CA THR A 664 1.11 -15.46 -21.06
C THR A 664 -0.06 -16.30 -21.59
N ILE A 665 -0.74 -17.08 -20.74
CA ILE A 665 -1.91 -17.89 -21.14
C ILE A 665 -3.04 -16.98 -21.64
N ARG A 666 -3.38 -15.93 -20.89
CA ARG A 666 -4.41 -14.97 -21.31
C ARG A 666 -4.06 -14.26 -22.62
N GLN A 667 -2.77 -13.97 -22.83
CA GLN A 667 -2.29 -13.43 -24.09
C GLN A 667 -2.48 -14.42 -25.24
N ILE A 668 -2.14 -15.70 -25.06
CA ILE A 668 -2.35 -16.76 -26.06
C ILE A 668 -3.83 -16.88 -26.42
N GLU A 669 -4.73 -16.82 -25.44
CA GLU A 669 -6.19 -16.86 -25.68
C GLU A 669 -6.69 -15.63 -26.46
N THR A 670 -6.13 -14.46 -26.18
CA THR A 670 -6.54 -13.20 -26.81
C THR A 670 -5.98 -13.05 -28.23
N THR A 671 -4.72 -13.41 -28.46
CA THR A 671 -4.04 -13.23 -29.76
C THR A 671 -4.21 -14.43 -30.69
N GLY A 672 -4.52 -15.61 -30.16
CA GLY A 672 -4.56 -16.88 -30.90
C GLY A 672 -3.18 -17.40 -31.31
N GLU A 673 -2.09 -16.71 -30.95
CA GLU A 673 -0.73 -17.17 -31.20
C GLU A 673 -0.24 -18.08 -30.07
N LEU A 674 0.09 -19.32 -30.43
CA LEU A 674 0.58 -20.30 -29.46
C LEU A 674 2.02 -19.98 -29.03
N CYS A 675 2.24 -19.91 -27.72
CA CYS A 675 3.56 -19.90 -27.09
C CYS A 675 3.74 -21.18 -26.27
N ARG A 676 4.84 -21.90 -26.50
CA ARG A 676 5.18 -23.14 -25.82
C ARG A 676 5.70 -22.84 -24.42
N LEU A 677 5.09 -23.43 -23.39
CA LEU A 677 5.54 -23.33 -22.00
C LEU A 677 6.28 -24.60 -21.57
N VAL A 678 7.49 -24.43 -21.04
CA VAL A 678 8.32 -25.54 -20.52
C VAL A 678 8.66 -25.26 -19.06
N GLY A 679 8.07 -26.00 -18.13
CA GLY A 679 8.39 -25.95 -16.71
C GLY A 679 9.41 -27.03 -16.34
N LEU A 680 10.49 -26.65 -15.66
CA LEU A 680 11.48 -27.57 -15.11
C LEU A 680 11.40 -27.51 -13.59
N SER A 681 11.19 -28.64 -12.94
CA SER A 681 11.02 -28.74 -11.48
C SER A 681 11.98 -29.78 -10.90
N ALA A 682 12.51 -29.51 -9.70
CA ALA A 682 13.23 -30.50 -8.90
C ALA A 682 12.28 -31.54 -8.26
N ASN A 683 11.05 -31.13 -7.93
CA ASN A 683 10.11 -31.91 -7.13
C ASN A 683 8.88 -32.35 -7.93
N GLN A 684 8.27 -33.47 -7.52
CA GLN A 684 7.03 -33.96 -8.11
C GLN A 684 5.83 -33.09 -7.68
N LEU A 685 5.58 -32.02 -8.42
CA LEU A 685 4.32 -31.27 -8.29
C LEU A 685 3.29 -31.87 -9.26
N LYS A 686 2.35 -32.65 -8.72
CA LYS A 686 1.24 -33.22 -9.52
C LYS A 686 0.24 -32.15 -9.95
N ASP A 687 0.04 -31.12 -9.11
CA ASP A 687 -1.01 -30.13 -9.31
C ASP A 687 -0.63 -29.05 -10.35
N LEU A 688 0.67 -28.80 -10.57
CA LEU A 688 1.15 -27.85 -11.59
C LEU A 688 0.81 -28.25 -13.02
N ALA A 689 0.60 -29.55 -13.28
CA ALA A 689 0.22 -30.02 -14.61
C ALA A 689 -1.11 -29.39 -15.06
N HIS A 690 -2.05 -29.16 -14.13
CA HIS A 690 -3.33 -28.53 -14.40
C HIS A 690 -3.20 -27.04 -14.75
N LEU A 691 -2.29 -26.33 -14.08
CA LEU A 691 -2.02 -24.91 -14.35
C LEU A 691 -1.46 -24.70 -15.77
N SER A 692 -0.73 -25.69 -16.30
CA SER A 692 -0.15 -25.64 -17.65
C SER A 692 -1.09 -26.08 -18.79
N HIS A 693 -2.38 -26.33 -18.51
CA HIS A 693 -3.37 -26.86 -19.48
C HIS A 693 -2.94 -28.20 -20.14
N GLN A 694 -2.11 -28.99 -19.46
CA GLN A 694 -1.70 -30.29 -19.97
C GLN A 694 -2.76 -31.35 -19.64
N LYS A 695 -3.13 -32.15 -20.65
CA LYS A 695 -3.69 -33.48 -20.38
C LYS A 695 -2.55 -34.36 -19.85
N PRO A 696 -2.67 -34.97 -18.66
CA PRO A 696 -1.68 -35.92 -18.20
C PRO A 696 -1.65 -37.11 -19.18
N ARG A 697 -0.48 -37.39 -19.77
CA ARG A 697 -0.22 -38.60 -20.56
C ARG A 697 0.75 -39.50 -19.81
#